data_AF-A0A0A1U8B5-F1
#
_entry.id   AF-A0A0A1U8B5-F1
#
_cell.length_a   1.000
_cell.length_b   1.000
_cell.length_c   1.000
_cell.angle_alpha   90.00
_cell.angle_beta   90.00
_cell.angle_gamma   90.00
#
_symmetry.space_group_name_H-M   'P 1'
#
loop_
_entity.id
_entity.type
_entity.pdbx_description
1 polymer ?
#
loop_
_entity_poly.entity_id
_entity_poly.type
_entity_poly.pdbx_seq_one_letter_code
_entity_poly.pdbx_strand_id
1 'polypeptide(L)'
;MYNTGHHDRILKTCLFFNFAYQIKHIMIKLDRYSMMIVSKYFYSVGDFIKLIKVCKKFEDIPAMFHYNPIPLNRKEKLFSNVETLVIHAKNEHIIPGYFKYVIKYEIDYQKYLKSKTEHPNYIYEKVCYNQNDRHDNTSFVGATIFGRYTFAENKFSFPSLFDATGVKIFKFVEIKLDKNLVELPDYCFDKCSKLKSIDLSNVLIIGDSCFFECKSLTSITFSGYLKTISENALIGVTSLQSVVFTDFDFITKSQCFKNCLINITVSKHFGDLPHKVIITKEDVFNGYTLCLDDEKYEPSIESCPIEVLNFDAFKDKNGMNTFCLPTTVTEIRSGCFSNCDLKQLDLSHVNVFEYSIMNELTALTFHTKLDPNFLCKMPNLKNVKLIGGTQVEKSPCFLHDVFESCGYSVETYSFYNEDVILYGGMVPTFCKQIEYEAMCYIGVSEICIPTSVTFISWNFTYCDNLKKITILGNNVILPEPIASYCDQLEEAIIYTNCGGVRNFRRCDKLRKITFRTLPTIKENEKQTQNEIEECSSLKEIVIENSPKDGIIHESVTYFIYNFFKNEFKFVGDVVFVKSETIWNEQEDDQSVEYEIPEGVTVIGSHALDYKDYVRVIIPKSVRLIQKNAFYKCEKLETIEGITKDVKLEEGWLSK
;
A
#
# COMPACT_ATOMS: atom_id res chain seq x y z
N MET A 1 -10.98 -1.31 -0.26
CA MET A 1 -11.98 -0.46 0.42
C MET A 1 -12.30 -1.10 1.76
N TYR A 2 -11.63 -0.63 2.82
CA TYR A 2 -11.79 -1.19 4.16
C TYR A 2 -13.17 -0.82 4.73
N ASN A 3 -13.81 -1.83 5.31
CA ASN A 3 -15.17 -1.83 5.83
C ASN A 3 -15.22 -1.07 7.18
N THR A 4 -15.07 0.26 7.15
CA THR A 4 -15.02 1.13 8.34
C THR A 4 -16.38 1.27 9.05
N GLY A 5 -17.48 0.94 8.38
CA GLY A 5 -18.83 0.98 8.98
C GLY A 5 -19.12 -0.14 9.99
N HIS A 6 -18.37 -1.25 9.94
CA HIS A 6 -18.64 -2.42 10.78
C HIS A 6 -17.99 -2.30 12.17
N HIS A 7 -16.81 -1.69 12.27
CA HIS A 7 -16.07 -1.54 13.54
C HIS A 7 -16.65 -0.44 14.45
N ASP A 8 -17.06 0.70 13.90
CA ASP A 8 -17.62 1.82 14.69
C ASP A 8 -19.02 1.50 15.26
N ARG A 9 -19.76 0.57 14.63
CA ARG A 9 -21.06 0.08 15.10
C ARG A 9 -20.93 -1.03 16.15
N ILE A 10 -19.92 -1.89 16.06
CA ILE A 10 -19.63 -2.91 17.08
C ILE A 10 -19.11 -2.23 18.37
N LEU A 11 -18.28 -1.19 18.26
CA LEU A 11 -17.79 -0.41 19.42
C LEU A 11 -18.93 0.29 20.19
N LYS A 12 -19.92 0.86 19.50
CA LYS A 12 -21.12 1.45 20.14
C LYS A 12 -22.01 0.40 20.79
N THR A 13 -22.08 -0.80 20.21
CA THR A 13 -22.84 -1.93 20.79
C THR A 13 -22.11 -2.49 22.04
N CYS A 14 -20.79 -2.61 22.00
CA CYS A 14 -19.97 -3.04 23.15
C CYS A 14 -19.95 -2.02 24.29
N LEU A 15 -19.92 -0.71 24.01
CA LEU A 15 -20.06 0.34 25.03
C LEU A 15 -21.42 0.30 25.72
N PHE A 16 -22.49 -0.01 24.98
CA PHE A 16 -23.83 -0.17 25.55
C PHE A 16 -23.96 -1.44 26.40
N PHE A 17 -23.33 -2.55 25.97
CA PHE A 17 -23.29 -3.79 26.77
C PHE A 17 -22.39 -3.66 28.02
N ASN A 18 -21.29 -2.90 27.98
CA ASN A 18 -20.48 -2.60 29.17
C ASN A 18 -21.22 -1.68 30.16
N PHE A 19 -22.00 -0.72 29.65
CA PHE A 19 -22.88 0.10 30.49
C PHE A 19 -24.00 -0.74 31.11
N ALA A 20 -24.53 -1.73 30.39
CA ALA A 20 -25.52 -2.67 30.89
C ALA A 20 -24.95 -3.70 31.91
N TYR A 21 -23.68 -4.09 31.79
CA TYR A 21 -23.03 -5.04 32.71
C TYR A 21 -22.78 -4.43 34.10
N GLN A 22 -22.61 -3.10 34.20
CA GLN A 22 -22.56 -2.38 35.49
C GLN A 22 -23.93 -2.23 36.18
N ILE A 23 -25.05 -2.48 35.47
CA ILE A 23 -26.42 -2.39 36.01
C ILE A 23 -26.95 -3.80 36.35
N LYS A 24 -26.15 -4.63 37.03
CA LYS A 24 -26.55 -6.00 37.37
C LYS A 24 -27.53 -6.09 38.56
N HIS A 25 -28.04 -4.97 39.07
CA HIS A 25 -28.98 -4.94 40.21
C HIS A 25 -30.25 -4.10 40.01
N ILE A 26 -30.59 -3.68 38.79
CA ILE A 26 -31.90 -3.05 38.53
C ILE A 26 -32.51 -3.74 37.32
N MET A 27 -33.59 -4.52 37.52
CA MET A 27 -34.47 -4.92 36.44
C MET A 27 -35.19 -3.68 35.90
N ILE A 28 -34.50 -2.91 35.05
CA ILE A 28 -35.10 -1.77 34.36
C ILE A 28 -36.03 -2.35 33.31
N LYS A 29 -37.34 -2.33 33.58
CA LYS A 29 -38.35 -2.59 32.56
C LYS A 29 -38.24 -1.47 31.51
N LEU A 30 -37.70 -1.77 30.34
CA LEU A 30 -37.62 -0.81 29.23
C LEU A 30 -39.02 -0.23 28.94
N ASP A 31 -39.12 1.09 29.03
CA ASP A 31 -40.32 1.83 28.67
C ASP A 31 -40.44 1.95 27.15
N ARG A 32 -41.58 2.48 26.69
CA ARG A 32 -41.91 2.58 25.26
C ARG A 32 -40.94 3.51 24.49
N TYR A 33 -40.45 4.58 25.13
CA TYR A 33 -39.57 5.55 24.50
C TYR A 33 -38.13 5.03 24.43
N SER A 34 -37.67 4.38 25.51
CA SER A 34 -36.39 3.67 25.52
C SER A 34 -36.36 2.60 24.42
N MET A 35 -37.43 1.82 24.25
CA MET A 35 -37.51 0.85 23.14
C MET A 35 -37.64 1.48 21.76
N MET A 36 -38.29 2.63 21.63
CA MET A 36 -38.31 3.37 20.35
C MET A 36 -36.89 3.76 19.94
N ILE A 37 -36.05 4.24 20.87
CA ILE A 37 -34.64 4.56 20.60
C ILE A 37 -33.87 3.29 20.18
N VAL A 38 -34.03 2.18 20.90
CA VAL A 38 -33.38 0.89 20.56
C VAL A 38 -33.82 0.40 19.18
N SER A 39 -35.09 0.54 18.83
CA SER A 39 -35.62 0.06 17.55
C SER A 39 -35.06 0.81 16.33
N LYS A 40 -34.44 1.98 16.51
CA LYS A 40 -33.68 2.68 15.43
C LYS A 40 -32.49 1.89 14.91
N TYR A 41 -32.04 0.86 15.66
CA TYR A 41 -30.92 0.00 15.30
C TYR A 41 -31.38 -1.33 14.68
N PHE A 42 -32.68 -1.51 14.44
CA PHE A 42 -33.19 -2.70 13.75
C PHE A 42 -32.85 -2.67 12.26
N TYR A 43 -32.73 -3.85 11.66
CA TYR A 43 -32.26 -4.01 10.28
C TYR A 43 -33.39 -4.31 9.30
N SER A 44 -34.52 -4.83 9.80
CA SER A 44 -35.62 -5.29 8.96
C SER A 44 -36.98 -5.06 9.59
N VAL A 45 -38.02 -5.04 8.76
CA VAL A 45 -39.42 -5.08 9.20
C VAL A 45 -39.67 -6.30 10.12
N GLY A 46 -38.98 -7.41 9.87
CA GLY A 46 -39.05 -8.62 10.68
C GLY A 46 -38.66 -8.40 12.14
N ASP A 47 -37.72 -7.51 12.42
CA ASP A 47 -37.28 -7.20 13.79
C ASP A 47 -38.35 -6.41 14.55
N PHE A 48 -39.03 -5.48 13.89
CA PHE A 48 -40.20 -4.79 14.45
C PHE A 48 -41.35 -5.77 14.72
N ILE A 49 -41.63 -6.69 13.80
CA ILE A 49 -42.66 -7.73 14.02
C ILE A 49 -42.30 -8.61 15.23
N LYS A 50 -41.03 -9.01 15.37
CA LYS A 50 -40.55 -9.77 16.54
C LYS A 50 -40.74 -8.97 17.83
N LEU A 51 -40.40 -7.68 17.84
CA LEU A 51 -40.59 -6.81 19.00
C LEU A 51 -42.06 -6.79 19.47
N ILE A 52 -42.99 -6.61 18.54
CA ILE A 52 -44.44 -6.61 18.82
C ILE A 52 -44.90 -7.96 19.35
N LYS A 53 -44.43 -9.07 18.75
CA LYS A 53 -44.76 -10.43 19.18
C LYS A 53 -44.26 -10.75 20.59
N VAL A 54 -43.10 -10.21 20.97
CA VAL A 54 -42.51 -10.43 22.30
C VAL A 54 -43.28 -9.66 23.38
N CYS A 55 -43.74 -8.44 23.09
CA CYS A 55 -44.45 -7.63 24.08
C CYS A 55 -45.43 -6.64 23.44
N LYS A 56 -46.74 -6.85 23.67
CA LYS A 56 -47.82 -5.97 23.17
C LYS A 56 -47.69 -4.50 23.61
N LYS A 57 -46.97 -4.22 24.70
CA LYS A 57 -46.65 -2.84 25.14
C LYS A 57 -45.94 -2.02 24.04
N PHE A 58 -45.29 -2.69 23.08
CA PHE A 58 -44.50 -2.09 22.02
C PHE A 58 -45.21 -2.09 20.66
N GLU A 59 -46.49 -2.46 20.62
CA GLU A 59 -47.30 -2.52 19.39
C GLU A 59 -47.36 -1.18 18.64
N ASP A 60 -47.44 -0.07 19.37
CA ASP A 60 -47.49 1.28 18.78
C ASP A 60 -46.13 1.80 18.27
N ILE A 61 -45.00 1.17 18.63
CA ILE A 61 -43.67 1.72 18.36
C ILE A 61 -43.43 2.01 16.88
N PRO A 62 -43.78 1.13 15.92
CA PRO A 62 -43.62 1.45 14.50
C PRO A 62 -44.38 2.70 14.05
N ALA A 63 -45.57 2.94 14.63
CA ALA A 63 -46.36 4.13 14.34
C ALA A 63 -45.81 5.40 15.01
N MET A 64 -44.85 5.30 15.94
CA MET A 64 -44.18 6.47 16.54
C MET A 64 -43.12 7.08 15.62
N PHE A 65 -42.78 6.43 14.51
CA PHE A 65 -41.80 6.94 13.56
C PHE A 65 -42.43 7.88 12.52
N HIS A 66 -41.89 9.09 12.43
CA HIS A 66 -42.26 10.09 11.39
C HIS A 66 -41.34 10.07 10.17
N TYR A 67 -40.26 9.28 10.23
CA TYR A 67 -39.36 8.97 9.12
C TYR A 67 -39.11 7.46 9.08
N ASN A 68 -38.78 6.88 7.93
CA ASN A 68 -38.53 5.45 7.84
C ASN A 68 -37.31 5.06 8.71
N PRO A 69 -37.47 4.16 9.70
CA PRO A 69 -36.36 3.75 10.57
C PRO A 69 -35.38 2.80 9.88
N ILE A 70 -35.80 2.21 8.75
CA ILE A 70 -35.03 1.28 7.92
C ILE A 70 -35.27 1.60 6.44
N PRO A 71 -34.39 1.18 5.52
CA PRO A 71 -34.64 1.30 4.08
C PRO A 71 -35.94 0.58 3.67
N LEU A 72 -36.72 1.21 2.79
CA LEU A 72 -38.00 0.69 2.33
C LEU A 72 -37.98 0.48 0.81
N ASN A 73 -38.51 -0.66 0.34
CA ASN A 73 -38.68 -0.94 -1.09
C ASN A 73 -40.11 -0.68 -1.59
N ARG A 74 -41.08 -0.51 -0.67
CA ARG A 74 -42.48 -0.19 -0.93
C ARG A 74 -43.09 0.52 0.28
N LYS A 75 -44.27 1.12 0.11
CA LYS A 75 -45.01 1.74 1.23
C LYS A 75 -45.43 0.65 2.23
N GLU A 76 -44.84 0.67 3.42
CA GLU A 76 -45.03 -0.35 4.43
C GLU A 76 -46.07 0.09 5.47
N LYS A 77 -47.16 -0.69 5.61
CA LYS A 77 -48.28 -0.33 6.50
C LYS A 77 -47.90 -0.26 7.97
N LEU A 78 -46.85 -1.01 8.35
CA LEU A 78 -46.36 -1.04 9.73
C LEU A 78 -45.91 0.36 10.21
N PHE A 79 -45.37 1.19 9.31
CA PHE A 79 -44.91 2.54 9.64
C PHE A 79 -45.94 3.58 9.17
N SER A 80 -47.13 3.54 9.77
CA SER A 80 -48.31 4.29 9.29
C SER A 80 -48.17 5.81 9.31
N ASN A 81 -47.34 6.35 10.21
CA ASN A 81 -47.17 7.79 10.44
C ASN A 81 -45.88 8.35 9.83
N VAL A 82 -45.21 7.58 8.96
CA VAL A 82 -44.02 8.06 8.26
C VAL A 82 -44.43 9.06 7.19
N GLU A 83 -44.00 10.31 7.41
CA GLU A 83 -44.25 11.44 6.52
C GLU A 83 -43.00 11.82 5.73
N THR A 84 -41.81 11.48 6.26
CA THR A 84 -40.51 11.74 5.63
C THR A 84 -39.86 10.45 5.15
N LEU A 85 -39.60 10.32 3.85
CA LEU A 85 -38.78 9.24 3.31
C LEU A 85 -37.31 9.67 3.25
N VAL A 86 -36.48 9.01 4.07
CA VAL A 86 -35.02 9.12 4.10
C VAL A 86 -34.42 8.05 3.19
N ILE A 87 -33.62 8.51 2.24
CA ILE A 87 -32.97 7.67 1.22
C ILE A 87 -31.46 7.72 1.47
N HIS A 88 -30.87 6.57 1.83
CA HIS A 88 -29.49 6.52 2.29
C HIS A 88 -28.48 6.33 1.16
N ALA A 89 -28.85 5.59 0.12
CA ALA A 89 -27.99 5.27 -1.01
C ALA A 89 -28.64 5.57 -2.36
N LYS A 90 -27.82 5.83 -3.37
CA LYS A 90 -28.25 6.23 -4.73
C LYS A 90 -29.05 5.14 -5.45
N ASN A 91 -28.84 3.88 -5.09
CA ASN A 91 -29.52 2.72 -5.67
C ASN A 91 -30.84 2.35 -4.95
N GLU A 92 -31.22 3.04 -3.87
CA GLU A 92 -32.50 2.81 -3.21
C GLU A 92 -33.66 3.33 -4.06
N HIS A 93 -34.79 2.60 -4.03
CA HIS A 93 -35.99 2.98 -4.74
C HIS A 93 -36.69 4.18 -4.07
N ILE A 94 -36.93 5.24 -4.83
CA ILE A 94 -37.70 6.40 -4.36
C ILE A 94 -39.20 6.07 -4.45
N ILE A 95 -39.85 5.91 -3.29
CA ILE A 95 -41.28 5.58 -3.21
C ILE A 95 -42.08 6.89 -3.24
N PRO A 96 -43.00 7.10 -4.21
CA PRO A 96 -43.81 8.32 -4.28
C PRO A 96 -44.86 8.38 -3.15
N GLY A 97 -45.34 9.59 -2.84
CA GLY A 97 -46.46 9.82 -1.93
C GLY A 97 -46.11 10.06 -0.45
N TYR A 98 -44.87 10.46 -0.15
CA TYR A 98 -44.47 11.00 1.14
C TYR A 98 -44.49 12.54 1.13
N PHE A 99 -44.72 13.15 2.29
CA PHE A 99 -44.76 14.61 2.42
C PHE A 99 -43.38 15.23 2.13
N LYS A 100 -42.32 14.59 2.61
CA LYS A 100 -40.94 15.08 2.51
C LYS A 100 -39.97 13.96 2.12
N TYR A 101 -38.94 14.30 1.38
CA TYR A 101 -37.86 13.38 1.01
C TYR A 101 -36.52 13.92 1.53
N VAL A 102 -35.70 13.07 2.15
CA VAL A 102 -34.36 13.43 2.63
C VAL A 102 -33.33 12.54 1.95
N ILE A 103 -32.51 13.13 1.10
CA ILE A 103 -31.47 12.47 0.33
C ILE A 103 -30.14 12.60 1.07
N LYS A 104 -29.59 11.47 1.53
CA LYS A 104 -28.36 11.45 2.34
C LYS A 104 -27.08 11.14 1.55
N TYR A 105 -27.21 10.60 0.35
CA TYR A 105 -26.08 10.40 -0.55
C TYR A 105 -25.73 11.69 -1.28
N GLU A 106 -24.50 11.75 -1.79
CA GLU A 106 -23.97 12.92 -2.48
C GLU A 106 -24.64 13.15 -3.85
N ILE A 107 -24.98 14.41 -4.14
CA ILE A 107 -25.52 14.85 -5.43
C ILE A 107 -24.69 16.01 -6.00
N ASP A 108 -24.50 16.00 -7.33
CA ASP A 108 -23.85 17.11 -8.05
C ASP A 108 -24.68 18.39 -7.96
N TYR A 109 -24.01 19.55 -7.83
CA TYR A 109 -24.67 20.85 -7.65
C TYR A 109 -25.67 21.19 -8.76
N GLN A 110 -25.33 21.00 -10.04
CA GLN A 110 -26.28 21.24 -11.15
C GLN A 110 -27.54 20.36 -11.05
N LYS A 111 -27.39 19.10 -10.63
CA LYS A 111 -28.54 18.20 -10.43
C LYS A 111 -29.41 18.65 -9.26
N TYR A 112 -28.78 19.12 -8.19
CA TYR A 112 -29.48 19.74 -7.07
C TYR A 112 -30.28 20.96 -7.53
N LEU A 113 -29.70 21.88 -8.31
CA LEU A 113 -30.39 23.08 -8.79
C LEU A 113 -31.63 22.74 -9.63
N LYS A 114 -31.48 21.79 -10.57
CA LYS A 114 -32.60 21.28 -11.37
C LYS A 114 -33.67 20.65 -10.47
N SER A 115 -33.26 19.76 -9.58
CA SER A 115 -34.18 19.01 -8.73
C SER A 115 -34.88 19.87 -7.68
N LYS A 116 -34.26 20.96 -7.21
CA LYS A 116 -34.90 21.91 -6.29
C LYS A 116 -36.12 22.57 -6.93
N THR A 117 -36.08 22.77 -8.24
CA THR A 117 -37.20 23.33 -9.02
C THR A 117 -38.26 22.28 -9.29
N GLU A 118 -37.85 21.06 -9.65
CA GLU A 118 -38.76 19.95 -9.99
C GLU A 118 -39.41 19.30 -8.76
N HIS A 119 -38.71 19.30 -7.62
CA HIS A 119 -39.04 18.55 -6.41
C HIS A 119 -38.80 19.38 -5.13
N PRO A 120 -39.64 20.39 -4.83
CA PRO A 120 -39.43 21.32 -3.72
C PRO A 120 -39.52 20.67 -2.33
N ASN A 121 -40.08 19.46 -2.22
CA ASN A 121 -40.16 18.70 -0.98
C ASN A 121 -38.95 17.79 -0.72
N TYR A 122 -37.92 17.84 -1.59
CA TYR A 122 -36.68 17.09 -1.41
C TYR A 122 -35.66 17.96 -0.68
N ILE A 123 -35.05 17.39 0.36
CA ILE A 123 -33.94 17.97 1.09
C ILE A 123 -32.70 17.12 0.82
N TYR A 124 -31.63 17.78 0.40
CA TYR A 124 -30.35 17.15 0.11
C TYR A 124 -29.38 17.48 1.23
N GLU A 125 -28.85 16.47 1.91
CA GLU A 125 -27.87 16.68 2.99
C GLU A 125 -26.46 16.93 2.43
N LYS A 126 -26.14 16.33 1.27
CA LYS A 126 -24.80 16.35 0.65
C LYS A 126 -24.87 16.84 -0.79
N VAL A 127 -24.81 18.16 -0.96
CA VAL A 127 -24.77 18.81 -2.27
C VAL A 127 -23.33 19.22 -2.55
N CYS A 128 -22.72 18.57 -3.55
CA CYS A 128 -21.31 18.76 -3.90
C CYS A 128 -21.16 19.81 -4.99
N TYR A 129 -20.50 20.90 -4.65
CA TYR A 129 -20.07 21.93 -5.61
C TYR A 129 -18.62 21.67 -6.00
N ASN A 130 -18.34 21.59 -7.31
CA ASN A 130 -17.04 21.24 -7.84
C ASN A 130 -16.55 22.25 -8.89
N GLN A 131 -15.39 21.98 -9.49
CA GLN A 131 -14.76 22.87 -10.47
C GLN A 131 -15.62 23.17 -11.71
N ASN A 132 -16.51 22.25 -12.11
CA ASN A 132 -17.39 22.42 -13.28
C ASN A 132 -18.59 23.32 -12.96
N ASP A 133 -18.85 23.63 -11.69
CA ASP A 133 -19.98 24.45 -11.27
C ASP A 133 -19.67 25.96 -11.27
N ARG A 134 -18.42 26.34 -11.56
CA ARG A 134 -17.90 27.72 -11.42
C ARG A 134 -18.46 28.76 -12.40
N HIS A 135 -19.32 28.37 -13.35
CA HIS A 135 -19.70 29.23 -14.49
C HIS A 135 -20.41 30.54 -14.10
N ASP A 136 -21.19 30.56 -13.01
CA ASP A 136 -22.06 31.72 -12.65
C ASP A 136 -21.56 32.54 -11.44
N ASN A 137 -20.37 32.19 -10.93
CA ASN A 137 -19.45 33.04 -10.18
C ASN A 137 -19.95 33.84 -8.95
N THR A 138 -21.11 33.54 -8.35
CA THR A 138 -21.57 34.29 -7.16
C THR A 138 -22.41 33.51 -6.15
N SER A 139 -22.76 32.24 -6.39
CA SER A 139 -23.59 31.50 -5.44
C SER A 139 -23.34 30.00 -5.48
N PHE A 140 -22.65 29.47 -4.47
CA PHE A 140 -22.73 28.05 -4.09
C PHE A 140 -23.81 27.85 -3.01
N VAL A 141 -24.85 28.69 -2.99
CA VAL A 141 -25.94 28.59 -2.02
C VAL A 141 -26.61 27.24 -2.15
N GLY A 142 -26.73 26.55 -1.02
CA GLY A 142 -27.25 25.18 -0.96
C GLY A 142 -26.23 24.09 -1.20
N ALA A 143 -24.98 24.42 -1.59
CA ALA A 143 -23.87 23.47 -1.50
C ALA A 143 -23.54 23.21 -0.03
N THR A 144 -23.33 21.95 0.32
CA THR A 144 -22.98 21.54 1.69
C THR A 144 -21.61 20.89 1.78
N ILE A 145 -21.02 20.50 0.65
CA ILE A 145 -19.63 20.03 0.53
C ILE A 145 -18.99 20.59 -0.74
N PHE A 146 -17.66 20.65 -0.76
CA PHE A 146 -16.87 20.96 -1.95
C PHE A 146 -16.16 19.72 -2.47
N GLY A 147 -15.96 19.67 -3.79
CA GLY A 147 -15.10 18.68 -4.44
C GLY A 147 -13.62 19.04 -4.36
N ARG A 148 -12.73 18.07 -4.63
CA ARG A 148 -11.30 18.36 -4.77
C ARG A 148 -11.05 19.42 -5.86
N TYR A 149 -10.03 20.25 -5.66
CA TYR A 149 -9.68 21.33 -6.57
C TYR A 149 -10.81 22.34 -6.83
N THR A 150 -11.83 22.49 -5.98
CA THR A 150 -13.04 23.29 -6.29
C THR A 150 -12.77 24.75 -6.64
N PHE A 151 -11.71 25.37 -6.14
CA PHE A 151 -11.29 26.74 -6.46
C PHE A 151 -9.83 26.84 -6.92
N ALA A 152 -9.15 25.72 -7.15
CA ALA A 152 -7.74 25.72 -7.54
C ALA A 152 -7.46 26.49 -8.84
N GLU A 153 -6.29 27.15 -8.90
CA GLU A 153 -5.76 27.89 -10.06
C GLU A 153 -4.78 27.04 -10.93
N ASN A 154 -4.71 25.72 -10.72
CA ASN A 154 -3.77 24.84 -11.44
C ASN A 154 -4.09 24.63 -12.94
N LYS A 155 -3.02 24.53 -13.75
CA LYS A 155 -3.04 24.18 -15.19
C LYS A 155 -3.51 22.76 -15.52
N PHE A 156 -3.59 21.86 -14.53
CA PHE A 156 -3.98 20.45 -14.71
C PHE A 156 -5.49 20.19 -14.54
N SER A 157 -6.31 21.24 -14.44
CA SER A 157 -7.74 21.11 -14.74
C SER A 157 -7.87 20.54 -16.16
N PHE A 158 -8.67 19.48 -16.33
CA PHE A 158 -8.80 18.73 -17.58
C PHE A 158 -8.75 19.65 -18.82
N PRO A 159 -7.93 19.33 -19.85
CA PRO A 159 -7.88 20.11 -21.08
C PRO A 159 -9.15 20.13 -21.94
N SER A 160 -10.33 19.80 -21.41
CA SER A 160 -11.59 19.87 -22.16
C SER A 160 -12.38 21.15 -21.88
N LEU A 161 -11.69 22.26 -21.61
CA LEU A 161 -12.17 23.64 -21.80
C LEU A 161 -10.96 24.57 -21.98
N PHE A 162 -10.03 24.23 -22.87
CA PHE A 162 -9.13 25.27 -23.39
C PHE A 162 -9.74 25.93 -24.63
N ASP A 163 -9.32 27.19 -24.80
CA ASP A 163 -9.14 27.85 -26.08
C ASP A 163 -10.35 28.66 -26.63
N ALA A 164 -10.10 29.90 -27.02
CA ALA A 164 -10.93 30.83 -27.80
C ALA A 164 -12.21 31.50 -27.21
N THR A 165 -12.77 31.14 -26.04
CA THR A 165 -14.06 31.75 -25.59
C THR A 165 -14.05 32.67 -24.36
N GLY A 166 -12.88 32.99 -23.77
CA GLY A 166 -12.78 34.10 -22.81
C GLY A 166 -13.35 33.83 -21.40
N VAL A 167 -13.36 32.59 -20.92
CA VAL A 167 -13.71 32.30 -19.52
C VAL A 167 -12.61 32.81 -18.59
N LYS A 168 -12.96 33.80 -17.75
CA LYS A 168 -12.08 34.41 -16.74
C LYS A 168 -11.48 33.36 -15.81
N ILE A 169 -10.15 33.34 -15.69
CA ILE A 169 -9.45 32.80 -14.52
C ILE A 169 -10.01 33.54 -13.30
N PHE A 170 -10.72 32.83 -12.42
CA PHE A 170 -11.51 33.44 -11.36
C PHE A 170 -10.60 34.05 -10.28
N LYS A 171 -10.90 35.31 -9.95
CA LYS A 171 -10.07 36.19 -9.11
C LYS A 171 -10.83 36.51 -7.81
N PHE A 172 -11.06 35.55 -6.93
CA PHE A 172 -11.73 35.86 -5.65
C PHE A 172 -10.75 36.56 -4.72
N VAL A 173 -11.12 37.76 -4.26
CA VAL A 173 -10.44 38.46 -3.17
C VAL A 173 -10.95 37.92 -1.81
N GLU A 174 -12.22 37.51 -1.76
CA GLU A 174 -12.94 37.02 -0.58
C GLU A 174 -13.95 35.94 -1.02
N ILE A 175 -14.15 34.92 -0.18
CA ILE A 175 -15.14 33.84 -0.37
C ILE A 175 -15.90 33.64 0.95
N LYS A 176 -17.23 33.62 0.90
CA LYS A 176 -18.10 33.42 2.07
C LYS A 176 -18.68 32.01 2.10
N LEU A 177 -18.17 31.17 2.99
CA LEU A 177 -18.56 29.77 3.11
C LEU A 177 -19.96 29.61 3.74
N ASP A 178 -20.69 28.56 3.32
CA ASP A 178 -21.96 28.21 3.97
C ASP A 178 -21.70 27.71 5.39
N LYS A 179 -22.58 28.05 6.34
CA LYS A 179 -22.45 27.64 7.74
C LYS A 179 -22.49 26.12 7.96
N ASN A 180 -23.01 25.36 7.00
CA ASN A 180 -23.07 23.91 7.07
C ASN A 180 -21.85 23.23 6.44
N LEU A 181 -20.93 24.00 5.84
CA LEU A 181 -19.69 23.47 5.29
C LEU A 181 -18.70 23.21 6.43
N VAL A 182 -18.56 21.94 6.80
CA VAL A 182 -17.72 21.49 7.92
C VAL A 182 -16.35 20.97 7.50
N GLU A 183 -16.11 20.79 6.21
CA GLU A 183 -14.89 20.20 5.67
C GLU A 183 -14.49 20.88 4.37
N LEU A 184 -13.19 21.14 4.23
CA LEU A 184 -12.56 21.54 2.98
C LEU A 184 -11.75 20.37 2.43
N PRO A 185 -11.98 19.95 1.18
CA PRO A 185 -11.28 18.81 0.58
C PRO A 185 -9.86 19.18 0.15
N ASP A 186 -9.09 18.15 -0.24
CA ASP A 186 -7.74 18.32 -0.77
C ASP A 186 -7.72 19.30 -1.96
N TYR A 187 -6.69 20.14 -1.99
CA TYR A 187 -6.41 21.13 -3.03
C TYR A 187 -7.55 22.14 -3.28
N CYS A 188 -8.51 22.31 -2.35
CA CYS A 188 -9.71 23.11 -2.58
C CYS A 188 -9.40 24.54 -3.07
N PHE A 189 -8.42 25.21 -2.49
CA PHE A 189 -7.97 26.57 -2.85
C PHE A 189 -6.52 26.60 -3.35
N ASP A 190 -6.00 25.50 -3.90
CA ASP A 190 -4.61 25.42 -4.37
C ASP A 190 -4.27 26.56 -5.37
N LYS A 191 -3.19 27.29 -5.07
CA LYS A 191 -2.67 28.46 -5.79
C LYS A 191 -3.67 29.60 -5.98
N CYS A 192 -4.64 29.78 -5.09
CA CYS A 192 -5.53 30.95 -5.12
C CYS A 192 -4.76 32.25 -4.87
N SER A 193 -4.14 32.79 -5.91
CA SER A 193 -3.12 33.83 -5.85
C SER A 193 -3.67 35.20 -5.46
N LYS A 194 -5.00 35.34 -5.39
CA LYS A 194 -5.69 36.61 -5.08
C LYS A 194 -6.53 36.58 -3.83
N LEU A 195 -6.75 35.39 -3.24
CA LEU A 195 -7.52 35.24 -2.02
C LEU A 195 -6.77 35.94 -0.88
N LYS A 196 -7.37 36.98 -0.29
CA LYS A 196 -6.73 37.78 0.77
C LYS A 196 -7.13 37.37 2.17
N SER A 197 -8.36 36.91 2.33
CA SER A 197 -8.91 36.43 3.59
C SER A 197 -9.94 35.35 3.37
N ILE A 198 -10.07 34.45 4.35
CA ILE A 198 -11.10 33.41 4.35
C ILE A 198 -11.62 33.14 5.77
N ASP A 199 -12.94 32.99 5.88
CA ASP A 199 -13.62 32.64 7.13
C ASP A 199 -13.98 31.14 7.15
N LEU A 200 -13.30 30.39 8.02
CA LEU A 200 -13.44 28.95 8.25
C LEU A 200 -14.06 28.65 9.63
N SER A 201 -14.84 29.58 10.19
CA SER A 201 -15.45 29.48 11.53
C SER A 201 -16.27 28.21 11.78
N ASN A 202 -16.79 27.57 10.72
CA ASN A 202 -17.60 26.35 10.79
C ASN A 202 -16.86 25.10 10.32
N VAL A 203 -15.64 25.25 9.80
CA VAL A 203 -14.86 24.14 9.22
C VAL A 203 -14.08 23.44 10.34
N LEU A 204 -14.20 22.12 10.36
CA LEU A 204 -13.57 21.23 11.34
C LEU A 204 -12.36 20.49 10.76
N ILE A 205 -12.32 20.30 9.44
CA ILE A 205 -11.30 19.51 8.74
C ILE A 205 -10.85 20.28 7.49
N ILE A 206 -9.53 20.40 7.33
CA ILE A 206 -8.90 21.02 6.16
C ILE A 206 -8.01 19.98 5.49
N GLY A 207 -8.33 19.64 4.24
CA GLY A 207 -7.66 18.63 3.43
C GLY A 207 -6.26 19.03 2.98
N ASP A 208 -5.56 18.06 2.38
CA ASP A 208 -4.16 18.21 1.99
C ASP A 208 -3.98 19.27 0.90
N SER A 209 -2.90 20.05 1.00
CA SER A 209 -2.60 21.17 0.07
C SER A 209 -3.78 22.13 -0.18
N CYS A 210 -4.75 22.21 0.73
CA CYS A 210 -5.97 23.00 0.54
C CYS A 210 -5.71 24.47 0.20
N PHE A 211 -4.69 25.11 0.79
CA PHE A 211 -4.28 26.49 0.51
C PHE A 211 -2.83 26.57 0.00
N PHE A 212 -2.34 25.49 -0.64
CA PHE A 212 -0.98 25.45 -1.18
C PHE A 212 -0.70 26.66 -2.08
N GLU A 213 0.42 27.36 -1.86
CA GLU A 213 0.84 28.55 -2.61
C GLU A 213 -0.23 29.68 -2.71
N CYS A 214 -1.13 29.82 -1.72
CA CYS A 214 -2.01 30.99 -1.59
C CYS A 214 -1.25 32.25 -1.14
N LYS A 215 -0.34 32.75 -2.01
CA LYS A 215 0.64 33.80 -1.69
C LYS A 215 0.05 35.16 -1.32
N SER A 216 -1.24 35.41 -1.55
CA SER A 216 -1.92 36.67 -1.14
C SER A 216 -2.73 36.56 0.15
N LEU A 217 -2.83 35.36 0.75
CA LEU A 217 -3.70 35.11 1.89
C LEU A 217 -3.08 35.69 3.17
N THR A 218 -3.64 36.80 3.63
CA THR A 218 -3.17 37.58 4.79
C THR A 218 -3.87 37.24 6.09
N SER A 219 -5.10 36.71 6.06
CA SER A 219 -5.87 36.41 7.25
C SER A 219 -6.75 35.16 7.12
N ILE A 220 -6.78 34.33 8.16
CA ILE A 220 -7.63 33.15 8.25
C ILE A 220 -8.34 33.15 9.60
N THR A 221 -9.66 32.95 9.58
CA THR A 221 -10.44 32.68 10.80
C THR A 221 -10.75 31.19 10.87
N PHE A 222 -10.32 30.48 11.90
CA PHE A 222 -10.61 29.07 12.13
C PHE A 222 -11.71 28.87 13.17
N SER A 223 -12.41 27.73 13.07
CA SER A 223 -13.29 27.27 14.14
C SER A 223 -12.51 26.97 15.42
N GLY A 224 -13.06 27.32 16.58
CA GLY A 224 -12.56 26.83 17.87
C GLY A 224 -12.66 25.32 18.03
N TYR A 225 -13.50 24.65 17.22
CA TYR A 225 -13.65 23.19 17.20
C TYR A 225 -12.83 22.50 16.09
N LEU A 226 -11.86 23.20 15.49
CA LEU A 226 -11.00 22.66 14.45
C LEU A 226 -10.31 21.37 14.94
N LYS A 227 -10.45 20.31 14.16
CA LYS A 227 -9.92 18.98 14.49
C LYS A 227 -8.62 18.71 13.77
N THR A 228 -8.54 19.10 12.50
CA THR A 228 -7.41 18.71 11.66
C THR A 228 -7.12 19.75 10.60
N ILE A 229 -5.84 20.10 10.49
CA ILE A 229 -5.24 20.73 9.32
C ILE A 229 -4.30 19.69 8.73
N SER A 230 -4.53 19.28 7.49
CA SER A 230 -3.59 18.41 6.80
C SER A 230 -2.24 19.11 6.62
N GLU A 231 -1.19 18.31 6.66
CA GLU A 231 0.20 18.76 6.74
C GLU A 231 0.62 19.78 5.66
N ASN A 232 0.23 19.56 4.41
CA ASN A 232 0.62 20.45 3.32
C ASN A 232 -0.37 21.60 3.09
N ALA A 233 -1.43 21.69 3.91
CA ALA A 233 -2.56 22.58 3.64
C ALA A 233 -2.16 24.06 3.56
N LEU A 234 -1.12 24.49 4.28
CA LEU A 234 -0.69 25.89 4.37
C LEU A 234 0.71 26.13 3.79
N ILE A 235 1.27 25.21 3.00
CA ILE A 235 2.60 25.40 2.39
C ILE A 235 2.57 26.56 1.39
N GLY A 236 3.59 27.42 1.41
CA GLY A 236 3.69 28.56 0.49
C GLY A 236 2.72 29.72 0.77
N VAL A 237 2.02 29.72 1.91
CA VAL A 237 1.17 30.83 2.37
C VAL A 237 2.03 31.91 3.04
N THR A 238 2.88 32.56 2.25
CA THR A 238 3.96 33.44 2.73
C THR A 238 3.51 34.83 3.19
N SER A 239 2.29 35.26 2.84
CA SER A 239 1.74 36.58 3.22
C SER A 239 0.86 36.56 4.46
N LEU A 240 0.76 35.44 5.18
CA LEU A 240 -0.11 35.36 6.35
C LEU A 240 0.35 36.36 7.41
N GLN A 241 -0.61 37.10 7.99
CA GLN A 241 -0.35 38.10 9.02
C GLN A 241 -1.16 37.82 10.28
N SER A 242 -2.39 37.30 10.13
CA SER A 242 -3.31 37.10 11.25
C SER A 242 -4.03 35.76 11.16
N VAL A 243 -4.02 35.01 12.26
CA VAL A 243 -4.86 33.83 12.49
C VAL A 243 -5.75 34.11 13.69
N VAL A 244 -7.05 33.85 13.53
CA VAL A 244 -8.05 34.03 14.60
C VAL A 244 -8.81 32.73 14.79
N PHE A 245 -9.17 32.40 16.05
CA PHE A 245 -10.03 31.26 16.37
C PHE A 245 -11.34 31.76 16.98
N THR A 246 -12.48 31.16 16.62
CA THR A 246 -13.79 31.55 17.18
C THR A 246 -13.95 31.24 18.67
N ASP A 247 -13.24 30.22 19.16
CA ASP A 247 -13.17 29.86 20.58
C ASP A 247 -11.73 29.44 20.92
N PHE A 248 -10.94 30.42 21.38
CA PHE A 248 -9.51 30.23 21.71
C PHE A 248 -9.31 29.36 22.95
N ASP A 249 -10.21 29.47 23.94
CA ASP A 249 -10.12 28.72 25.20
C ASP A 249 -10.40 27.22 25.01
N PHE A 250 -11.20 26.86 24.01
CA PHE A 250 -11.42 25.47 23.64
C PHE A 250 -10.23 24.90 22.86
N ILE A 251 -9.76 25.61 21.82
CA ILE A 251 -8.70 25.08 20.94
C ILE A 251 -7.36 24.91 21.67
N THR A 252 -7.03 25.79 22.63
CA THR A 252 -5.84 25.65 23.51
C THR A 252 -5.81 24.33 24.29
N LYS A 253 -6.99 23.74 24.59
CA LYS A 253 -7.13 22.48 25.32
C LYS A 253 -7.31 21.27 24.39
N SER A 254 -7.40 21.50 23.08
CA SER A 254 -7.67 20.47 22.08
C SER A 254 -6.45 19.56 21.87
N GLN A 255 -6.59 18.28 22.19
CA GLN A 255 -5.57 17.28 21.86
C GLN A 255 -5.41 17.06 20.35
N CYS A 256 -6.49 17.27 19.58
CA CYS A 256 -6.43 17.17 18.13
C CYS A 256 -5.52 18.24 17.53
N PHE A 257 -5.61 19.48 18.03
CA PHE A 257 -4.79 20.59 17.53
C PHE A 257 -3.32 20.45 17.93
N LYS A 258 -3.04 19.90 19.13
CA LYS A 258 -1.67 19.60 19.58
C LYS A 258 -0.85 18.77 18.60
N ASN A 259 -1.50 17.88 17.85
CA ASN A 259 -0.85 17.01 16.87
C ASN A 259 -0.94 17.54 15.43
N CYS A 260 -1.52 18.72 15.20
CA CYS A 260 -1.51 19.33 13.88
C CYS A 260 -0.08 19.71 13.50
N LEU A 261 0.29 19.37 12.27
CA LEU A 261 1.58 19.69 11.67
C LEU A 261 1.45 21.00 10.92
N ILE A 262 2.12 22.04 11.40
CA ILE A 262 2.07 23.38 10.81
C ILE A 262 3.47 23.74 10.32
N ASN A 263 3.58 24.15 9.05
CA ASN A 263 4.88 24.52 8.49
C ASN A 263 5.46 25.77 9.17
N ILE A 264 6.78 25.85 9.21
CA ILE A 264 7.53 26.91 9.87
C ILE A 264 7.18 28.31 9.35
N THR A 265 6.84 28.44 8.06
CA THR A 265 6.48 29.73 7.45
C THR A 265 5.31 30.39 8.15
N VAL A 266 4.28 29.61 8.52
CA VAL A 266 3.05 30.15 9.12
C VAL A 266 2.94 29.91 10.63
N SER A 267 3.77 29.04 11.20
CA SER A 267 3.68 28.58 12.60
C SER A 267 3.62 29.74 13.61
N LYS A 268 4.45 30.78 13.45
CA LYS A 268 4.47 31.97 14.33
C LYS A 268 3.11 32.69 14.46
N HIS A 269 2.22 32.56 13.46
CA HIS A 269 0.91 33.22 13.48
C HIS A 269 -0.12 32.48 14.34
N PHE A 270 0.17 31.25 14.77
CA PHE A 270 -0.70 30.47 15.66
C PHE A 270 -0.51 30.78 17.16
N GLY A 271 0.40 31.70 17.50
CA GLY A 271 0.65 32.14 18.88
C GLY A 271 1.08 31.00 19.81
N ASP A 272 0.62 31.01 21.06
CA ASP A 272 0.96 30.02 22.09
C ASP A 272 0.20 28.69 21.95
N LEU A 273 -0.52 28.47 20.84
CA LEU A 273 -1.25 27.23 20.65
C LEU A 273 -0.28 26.06 20.47
N PRO A 274 -0.42 24.98 21.26
CA PRO A 274 0.43 23.81 21.08
C PRO A 274 0.12 23.18 19.72
N HIS A 275 1.13 23.09 18.86
CA HIS A 275 1.11 22.40 17.57
C HIS A 275 2.54 21.97 17.26
N LYS A 276 2.70 21.00 16.35
CA LYS A 276 4.03 20.58 15.93
C LYS A 276 4.50 21.41 14.76
N VAL A 277 5.73 21.90 14.82
CA VAL A 277 6.32 22.67 13.72
C VAL A 277 7.08 21.73 12.78
N ILE A 278 6.78 21.86 11.48
CA ILE A 278 7.45 21.09 10.43
C ILE A 278 8.22 22.02 9.49
N ILE A 279 9.27 21.50 8.87
CA ILE A 279 9.92 22.16 7.73
C ILE A 279 9.76 21.33 6.47
N THR A 280 9.36 21.99 5.39
CA THR A 280 9.06 21.37 4.10
C THR A 280 10.08 21.77 3.05
N LYS A 281 10.09 21.07 1.90
CA LYS A 281 10.96 21.41 0.76
C LYS A 281 10.76 22.85 0.27
N GLU A 282 9.51 23.32 0.28
CA GLU A 282 9.18 24.68 -0.13
C GLU A 282 9.72 25.72 0.87
N ASP A 283 9.69 25.42 2.18
CA ASP A 283 10.29 26.29 3.18
C ASP A 283 11.82 26.40 2.96
N VAL A 284 12.50 25.28 2.75
CA VAL A 284 13.95 25.27 2.47
C VAL A 284 14.29 25.99 1.17
N PHE A 285 13.47 25.83 0.12
CA PHE A 285 13.62 26.56 -1.14
C PHE A 285 13.49 28.07 -0.95
N ASN A 286 12.58 28.52 -0.08
CA ASN A 286 12.37 29.93 0.25
C ASN A 286 13.39 30.50 1.25
N GLY A 287 14.44 29.75 1.60
CA GLY A 287 15.57 30.25 2.37
C GLY A 287 15.55 29.93 3.86
N TYR A 288 14.58 29.14 4.35
CA TYR A 288 14.63 28.62 5.71
C TYR A 288 15.77 27.60 5.83
N THR A 289 16.81 27.90 6.60
CA THR A 289 17.97 27.03 6.82
C THR A 289 18.03 26.59 8.28
N LEU A 290 18.54 25.37 8.55
CA LEU A 290 18.79 24.89 9.92
C LEU A 290 20.15 25.37 10.48
N CYS A 291 20.83 26.31 9.81
CA CYS A 291 22.18 26.75 10.19
C CYS A 291 22.11 27.79 11.32
N LEU A 292 22.84 27.51 12.39
CA LEU A 292 23.17 28.47 13.45
C LEU A 292 24.51 29.15 13.11
N ASP A 293 24.56 29.92 12.01
CA ASP A 293 25.72 30.80 11.78
C ASP A 293 25.35 32.20 12.31
N ASP A 294 26.01 32.59 13.41
CA ASP A 294 25.80 33.83 14.19
C ASP A 294 25.94 35.15 13.37
N GLU A 295 26.31 35.10 12.09
CA GLU A 295 26.65 36.29 11.29
C GLU A 295 25.70 36.62 10.13
N LYS A 296 24.60 35.88 9.93
CA LYS A 296 23.55 36.29 8.99
C LYS A 296 22.15 36.21 9.60
N TYR A 297 21.70 37.38 10.04
CA TYR A 297 20.32 37.68 10.41
C TYR A 297 19.34 37.29 9.28
N GLU A 298 18.50 36.27 9.49
CA GLU A 298 17.07 36.19 9.11
C GLU A 298 16.45 34.84 9.58
N PRO A 299 15.14 34.83 9.88
CA PRO A 299 14.60 34.80 11.25
C PRO A 299 14.99 33.55 12.06
N SER A 300 15.28 33.78 13.34
CA SER A 300 15.65 32.78 14.34
C SER A 300 14.68 31.60 14.41
N ILE A 301 15.16 30.44 13.96
CA ILE A 301 14.62 29.12 14.35
C ILE A 301 14.56 28.98 15.88
N GLU A 302 15.34 29.77 16.62
CA GLU A 302 15.31 29.83 18.08
C GLU A 302 13.92 30.16 18.67
N SER A 303 12.97 30.68 17.89
CA SER A 303 11.60 30.97 18.36
C SER A 303 10.57 29.86 18.11
N CYS A 304 10.87 28.85 17.28
CA CYS A 304 9.93 27.79 16.92
C CYS A 304 10.63 26.41 16.97
N PRO A 305 10.33 25.55 17.96
CA PRO A 305 10.97 24.24 18.06
C PRO A 305 10.51 23.35 16.89
N ILE A 306 11.35 23.21 15.86
CA ILE A 306 11.09 22.32 14.73
C ILE A 306 11.10 20.89 15.25
N GLU A 307 10.02 20.15 15.03
CA GLU A 307 9.87 18.78 15.52
C GLU A 307 10.01 17.74 14.41
N VAL A 308 9.62 18.10 13.17
CA VAL A 308 9.60 17.18 12.03
C VAL A 308 10.30 17.79 10.82
N LEU A 309 11.23 17.06 10.22
CA LEU A 309 11.76 17.36 8.88
C LEU A 309 10.99 16.52 7.85
N ASN A 310 10.30 17.20 6.93
CA ASN A 310 9.37 16.54 6.02
C ASN A 310 10.06 15.87 4.81
N PHE A 311 9.26 15.15 4.01
CA PHE A 311 9.70 14.47 2.79
C PHE A 311 10.51 15.39 1.88
N ASP A 312 11.66 14.92 1.42
CA ASP A 312 12.55 15.62 0.48
C ASP A 312 12.95 17.07 0.90
N ALA A 313 12.81 17.45 2.18
CA ALA A 313 12.96 18.84 2.60
C ALA A 313 14.31 19.47 2.24
N PHE A 314 15.41 18.74 2.43
CA PHE A 314 16.77 19.16 2.08
C PHE A 314 17.33 18.43 0.87
N LYS A 315 16.50 17.70 0.11
CA LYS A 315 16.97 16.91 -1.02
C LYS A 315 17.75 17.76 -2.03
N ASP A 316 18.88 17.22 -2.49
CA ASP A 316 19.82 17.86 -3.42
C ASP A 316 20.44 19.18 -2.87
N LYS A 317 20.36 19.44 -1.56
CA LYS A 317 20.95 20.62 -0.94
C LYS A 317 22.47 20.47 -0.78
N ASN A 318 23.19 21.43 -1.33
CA ASN A 318 24.64 21.58 -1.18
C ASN A 318 25.00 22.71 -0.20
N GLY A 319 26.24 22.73 0.27
CA GLY A 319 26.79 23.70 1.22
C GLY A 319 26.49 23.36 2.67
N MET A 320 26.17 22.10 3.00
CA MET A 320 25.72 21.69 4.35
C MET A 320 26.88 21.44 5.33
N ASN A 321 28.06 22.02 5.11
CA ASN A 321 29.25 21.81 5.95
C ASN A 321 29.08 22.28 7.41
N THR A 322 28.24 23.30 7.64
CA THR A 322 27.95 23.87 8.98
C THR A 322 26.60 23.38 9.53
N PHE A 323 25.98 22.38 8.89
CA PHE A 323 24.67 21.88 9.31
C PHE A 323 24.71 21.28 10.73
N CYS A 324 23.80 21.71 11.58
CA CYS A 324 23.57 21.14 12.90
C CYS A 324 22.09 20.78 13.02
N LEU A 325 21.78 19.55 13.44
CA LEU A 325 20.41 19.12 13.62
C LEU A 325 19.87 19.68 14.96
N PRO A 326 18.80 20.49 14.96
CA PRO A 326 18.24 21.00 16.20
C PRO A 326 17.79 19.87 17.14
N THR A 327 18.01 20.04 18.44
CA THR A 327 17.66 19.04 19.47
C THR A 327 16.16 18.82 19.63
N THR A 328 15.35 19.73 19.09
CA THR A 328 13.88 19.63 19.07
C THR A 328 13.37 18.68 17.99
N VAL A 329 14.18 18.37 16.97
CA VAL A 329 13.78 17.49 15.87
C VAL A 329 13.70 16.06 16.39
N THR A 330 12.52 15.46 16.31
CA THR A 330 12.27 14.08 16.77
C THR A 330 11.95 13.13 15.62
N GLU A 331 11.57 13.64 14.46
CA GLU A 331 11.16 12.88 13.29
C GLU A 331 11.80 13.45 12.01
N ILE A 332 12.40 12.58 11.20
CA ILE A 332 12.98 12.90 9.90
C ILE A 332 12.41 11.92 8.88
N ARG A 333 11.72 12.45 7.88
CA ARG A 333 10.99 11.65 6.90
C ARG A 333 11.78 11.33 5.64
N SER A 334 11.22 10.44 4.84
CA SER A 334 11.90 9.84 3.71
C SER A 334 12.37 10.88 2.71
N GLY A 335 13.59 10.70 2.23
CA GLY A 335 14.19 11.55 1.22
C GLY A 335 14.74 12.88 1.75
N CYS A 336 14.48 13.23 3.01
CA CYS A 336 14.81 14.54 3.60
C CYS A 336 16.23 14.99 3.29
N PHE A 337 17.24 14.12 3.47
CA PHE A 337 18.65 14.44 3.19
C PHE A 337 19.22 13.72 1.95
N SER A 338 18.36 13.31 1.00
CA SER A 338 18.85 12.60 -0.17
C SER A 338 19.72 13.48 -1.05
N ASN A 339 20.86 12.94 -1.49
CA ASN A 339 21.84 13.64 -2.34
C ASN A 339 22.37 14.95 -1.75
N CYS A 340 22.36 15.11 -0.43
CA CYS A 340 23.03 16.23 0.23
C CYS A 340 24.54 16.02 0.31
N ASP A 341 25.32 17.11 0.41
CA ASP A 341 26.76 17.07 0.64
C ASP A 341 27.16 16.96 2.13
N LEU A 342 26.22 16.56 2.99
CA LEU A 342 26.40 16.43 4.43
C LEU A 342 27.43 15.35 4.78
N LYS A 343 28.47 15.72 5.55
CA LYS A 343 29.56 14.81 5.94
C LYS A 343 29.35 14.08 7.26
N GLN A 344 28.61 14.69 8.18
CA GLN A 344 28.34 14.14 9.51
C GLN A 344 26.89 14.41 9.91
N LEU A 345 26.27 13.46 10.61
CA LEU A 345 24.89 13.58 11.10
C LEU A 345 24.77 12.98 12.51
N ASP A 346 24.17 13.74 13.42
CA ASP A 346 23.85 13.28 14.77
C ASP A 346 22.33 13.09 14.92
N LEU A 347 21.93 11.83 15.09
CA LEU A 347 20.56 11.36 15.29
C LEU A 347 20.33 10.89 16.74
N SER A 348 21.19 11.25 17.69
CA SER A 348 21.13 10.74 19.07
C SER A 348 19.82 11.04 19.80
N HIS A 349 19.14 12.14 19.46
CA HIS A 349 17.85 12.56 20.00
C HIS A 349 16.65 12.28 19.08
N VAL A 350 16.86 11.71 17.90
CA VAL A 350 15.82 11.44 16.91
C VAL A 350 15.14 10.10 17.21
N ASN A 351 13.80 10.10 17.22
CA ASN A 351 12.99 8.91 17.49
C ASN A 351 12.63 8.15 16.20
N VAL A 352 12.47 8.88 15.10
CA VAL A 352 12.08 8.34 13.80
C VAL A 352 12.99 8.93 12.73
N PHE A 353 13.71 8.08 12.02
CA PHE A 353 14.51 8.43 10.86
C PHE A 353 14.16 7.46 9.73
N GLU A 354 13.45 7.97 8.74
CA GLU A 354 13.13 7.21 7.54
C GLU A 354 14.31 7.24 6.55
N TYR A 355 14.17 6.51 5.45
CA TYR A 355 15.19 6.36 4.43
C TYR A 355 15.60 7.70 3.77
N SER A 356 16.91 7.99 3.70
CA SER A 356 17.52 9.01 2.80
C SER A 356 18.78 8.45 2.12
N ILE A 357 19.00 8.77 0.83
CA ILE A 357 20.24 8.40 0.10
C ILE A 357 21.36 9.39 0.44
N MET A 358 22.31 9.00 1.27
CA MET A 358 23.34 9.91 1.79
C MET A 358 24.75 9.46 1.40
N ASN A 359 25.04 9.51 0.10
CA ASN A 359 26.31 9.04 -0.46
C ASN A 359 27.54 9.81 0.05
N GLU A 360 27.39 11.07 0.47
CA GLU A 360 28.51 11.89 0.94
C GLU A 360 28.74 11.78 2.45
N LEU A 361 27.85 11.11 3.19
CA LEU A 361 27.90 10.98 4.64
C LEU A 361 29.00 10.00 5.07
N THR A 362 29.87 10.45 5.96
CA THR A 362 31.04 9.67 6.42
C THR A 362 31.03 9.39 7.92
N ALA A 363 30.29 10.14 8.72
CA ALA A 363 30.13 9.89 10.15
C ALA A 363 28.67 9.99 10.60
N LEU A 364 28.23 9.04 11.42
CA LEU A 364 26.87 8.98 11.92
C LEU A 364 26.84 8.67 13.42
N THR A 365 26.05 9.43 14.18
CA THR A 365 25.68 9.10 15.56
C THR A 365 24.20 8.73 15.62
N PHE A 366 23.81 7.62 16.26
CA PHE A 366 22.41 7.25 16.43
C PHE A 366 22.18 6.34 17.66
N HIS A 367 20.96 6.29 18.19
CA HIS A 367 20.60 5.39 19.28
C HIS A 367 20.21 4.00 18.75
N THR A 368 20.59 2.94 19.46
CA THR A 368 20.24 1.53 19.19
C THR A 368 18.74 1.19 19.10
N LYS A 369 17.84 2.12 19.44
CA LYS A 369 16.37 1.94 19.35
C LYS A 369 15.80 2.38 18.01
N LEU A 370 16.60 3.10 17.22
CA LEU A 370 16.23 3.54 15.88
C LEU A 370 16.29 2.34 14.94
N ASP A 371 15.30 2.16 14.08
CA ASP A 371 15.31 1.08 13.08
C ASP A 371 16.52 1.23 12.16
N PRO A 372 17.49 0.30 12.16
CA PRO A 372 18.76 0.46 11.44
C PRO A 372 18.64 0.22 9.93
N ASN A 373 17.45 -0.08 9.39
CA ASN A 373 17.25 -0.31 7.95
C ASN A 373 17.72 0.87 7.07
N PHE A 374 17.76 2.10 7.59
CA PHE A 374 18.29 3.26 6.84
C PHE A 374 19.79 3.16 6.50
N LEU A 375 20.56 2.33 7.22
CA LEU A 375 22.01 2.21 7.05
C LEU A 375 22.41 1.73 5.65
N CYS A 376 21.55 0.96 4.97
CA CYS A 376 21.82 0.49 3.60
C CYS A 376 21.96 1.63 2.57
N LYS A 377 21.67 2.87 2.97
CA LYS A 377 21.62 4.04 2.06
C LYS A 377 22.71 5.05 2.38
N MET A 378 23.71 4.61 3.14
CA MET A 378 24.87 5.39 3.57
C MET A 378 26.17 4.61 3.25
N PRO A 379 26.46 4.33 1.97
CA PRO A 379 27.51 3.39 1.58
C PRO A 379 28.94 3.84 1.92
N ASN A 380 29.15 5.13 2.17
CA ASN A 380 30.47 5.72 2.40
C ASN A 380 30.74 6.07 3.88
N LEU A 381 29.94 5.54 4.81
CA LEU A 381 30.22 5.70 6.24
C LEU A 381 31.58 5.12 6.60
N LYS A 382 32.31 5.86 7.44
CA LYS A 382 33.65 5.50 7.94
C LYS A 382 33.70 5.47 9.46
N ASN A 383 32.75 6.12 10.12
CA ASN A 383 32.68 6.19 11.57
C ASN A 383 31.22 6.15 12.02
N VAL A 384 30.93 5.30 12.99
CA VAL A 384 29.62 5.20 13.62
C VAL A 384 29.80 5.37 15.13
N LYS A 385 28.87 6.10 15.76
CA LYS A 385 28.76 6.21 17.22
C LYS A 385 27.37 5.77 17.66
N LEU A 386 27.31 4.72 18.46
CA LEU A 386 26.05 4.21 19.02
C LEU A 386 25.77 4.81 20.39
N ILE A 387 24.51 5.18 20.61
CA ILE A 387 23.97 5.62 21.90
C ILE A 387 23.05 4.53 22.46
N GLY A 388 23.15 4.26 23.77
CA GLY A 388 22.26 3.33 24.45
C GLY A 388 22.57 1.84 24.24
N GLY A 389 23.78 1.50 23.76
CA GLY A 389 24.26 0.12 23.66
C GLY A 389 25.50 -0.02 22.78
N THR A 390 25.97 -1.26 22.59
CA THR A 390 27.12 -1.61 21.74
C THR A 390 26.74 -2.59 20.62
N GLN A 391 25.44 -2.81 20.39
CA GLN A 391 24.92 -3.79 19.45
C GLN A 391 23.82 -3.18 18.58
N VAL A 392 23.80 -3.53 17.30
CA VAL A 392 22.74 -3.17 16.33
C VAL A 392 22.09 -4.45 15.80
N GLU A 393 20.77 -4.44 15.63
CA GLU A 393 20.01 -5.59 15.15
C GLU A 393 20.40 -5.99 13.71
N LYS A 394 20.55 -5.00 12.83
CA LYS A 394 20.79 -5.24 11.40
C LYS A 394 21.73 -4.21 10.80
N SER A 395 22.58 -4.64 9.86
CA SER A 395 23.43 -3.76 9.06
C SER A 395 23.63 -4.32 7.65
N PRO A 396 23.83 -3.48 6.61
CA PRO A 396 24.43 -3.92 5.35
C PRO A 396 25.84 -4.52 5.56
N CYS A 397 26.27 -5.44 4.69
CA CYS A 397 27.58 -6.10 4.79
C CYS A 397 28.74 -5.11 4.60
N PHE A 398 28.60 -4.07 3.77
CA PHE A 398 29.65 -3.10 3.48
C PHE A 398 30.05 -2.24 4.68
N LEU A 399 29.23 -2.22 5.74
CA LEU A 399 29.56 -1.57 7.01
C LEU A 399 30.20 -2.51 8.04
N HIS A 400 30.46 -3.78 7.71
CA HIS A 400 31.05 -4.76 8.62
C HIS A 400 32.31 -4.22 9.31
N ASP A 401 33.29 -3.77 8.52
CA ASP A 401 34.58 -3.28 9.03
C ASP A 401 34.43 -1.98 9.82
N VAL A 402 33.42 -1.16 9.50
CA VAL A 402 33.11 0.08 10.22
C VAL A 402 32.61 -0.25 11.63
N PHE A 403 31.63 -1.16 11.75
CA PHE A 403 31.13 -1.57 13.07
C PHE A 403 32.21 -2.31 13.89
N GLU A 404 32.98 -3.19 13.27
CA GLU A 404 34.06 -3.93 13.94
C GLU A 404 35.16 -2.98 14.46
N SER A 405 35.63 -2.05 13.62
CA SER A 405 36.66 -1.07 14.02
C SER A 405 36.18 -0.09 15.09
N CYS A 406 34.88 0.21 15.14
CA CYS A 406 34.25 0.99 16.21
C CYS A 406 33.99 0.19 17.50
N GLY A 407 34.24 -1.13 17.50
CA GLY A 407 34.03 -2.01 18.67
C GLY A 407 32.57 -2.35 18.94
N TYR A 408 31.73 -2.35 17.91
CA TYR A 408 30.30 -2.67 17.99
C TYR A 408 29.99 -4.02 17.35
N SER A 409 28.96 -4.70 17.85
CA SER A 409 28.45 -5.94 17.26
C SER A 409 27.18 -5.71 16.45
N VAL A 410 26.97 -6.53 15.42
CA VAL A 410 25.74 -6.56 14.64
C VAL A 410 25.16 -7.97 14.70
N GLU A 411 23.86 -8.10 14.97
CA GLU A 411 23.20 -9.41 15.02
C GLU A 411 23.06 -10.04 13.64
N THR A 412 22.59 -9.26 12.66
CA THR A 412 22.32 -9.75 11.30
C THR A 412 22.93 -8.83 10.24
N TYR A 413 23.88 -9.35 9.48
CA TYR A 413 24.35 -8.71 8.26
C TYR A 413 23.54 -9.15 7.04
N SER A 414 23.14 -8.16 6.24
CA SER A 414 22.32 -8.35 5.03
C SER A 414 23.04 -7.82 3.80
N PHE A 415 22.91 -8.50 2.67
CA PHE A 415 23.58 -8.16 1.41
C PHE A 415 22.69 -7.25 0.55
N TYR A 416 23.21 -6.09 0.14
CA TYR A 416 22.57 -5.07 -0.69
C TYR A 416 23.29 -4.87 -2.03
N ASN A 417 22.82 -3.95 -2.87
CA ASN A 417 23.38 -3.69 -4.19
C ASN A 417 24.85 -3.23 -4.12
N GLU A 418 25.17 -2.36 -3.18
CA GLU A 418 26.51 -1.83 -2.98
C GLU A 418 27.51 -2.92 -2.56
N ASP A 419 27.03 -3.96 -1.86
CA ASP A 419 27.83 -5.12 -1.49
C ASP A 419 28.24 -5.96 -2.70
N VAL A 420 27.38 -6.03 -3.73
CA VAL A 420 27.67 -6.79 -4.96
C VAL A 420 28.96 -6.30 -5.60
N ILE A 421 29.14 -4.99 -5.67
CA ILE A 421 30.33 -4.35 -6.25
C ILE A 421 31.51 -4.51 -5.29
N LEU A 422 31.33 -4.21 -4.00
CA LEU A 422 32.39 -4.26 -3.00
C LEU A 422 33.05 -5.63 -2.90
N TYR A 423 32.25 -6.70 -2.90
CA TYR A 423 32.75 -8.07 -2.78
C TYR A 423 32.89 -8.79 -4.12
N GLY A 424 32.71 -8.10 -5.25
CA GLY A 424 32.82 -8.69 -6.59
C GLY A 424 31.90 -9.91 -6.79
N GLY A 425 30.70 -9.89 -6.22
CA GLY A 425 29.74 -10.99 -6.25
C GLY A 425 29.99 -12.13 -5.25
N MET A 426 31.04 -12.08 -4.43
CA MET A 426 31.29 -13.10 -3.42
C MET A 426 30.61 -12.72 -2.10
N VAL A 427 29.45 -13.30 -1.81
CA VAL A 427 28.71 -12.95 -0.59
C VAL A 427 29.51 -13.41 0.65
N PRO A 428 29.77 -12.53 1.64
CA PRO A 428 30.57 -12.87 2.82
C PRO A 428 29.94 -13.96 3.69
N THR A 429 30.76 -14.78 4.34
CA THR A 429 30.31 -15.90 5.20
C THR A 429 29.65 -15.46 6.51
N PHE A 430 29.76 -14.19 6.89
CA PHE A 430 29.00 -13.62 8.01
C PHE A 430 27.60 -13.14 7.59
N CYS A 431 27.32 -13.02 6.28
CA CYS A 431 26.02 -12.62 5.77
C CYS A 431 24.96 -13.69 6.03
N LYS A 432 23.75 -13.26 6.43
CA LYS A 432 22.61 -14.14 6.73
C LYS A 432 21.47 -14.04 5.71
N GLN A 433 21.32 -12.91 5.04
CA GLN A 433 20.21 -12.69 4.13
C GLN A 433 20.58 -11.76 2.98
N ILE A 434 19.89 -11.92 1.85
CA ILE A 434 20.09 -11.11 0.64
C ILE A 434 18.81 -10.33 0.35
N GLU A 435 18.94 -9.01 0.25
CA GLU A 435 17.84 -8.05 0.10
C GLU A 435 17.51 -7.79 -1.38
N TYR A 436 16.30 -7.29 -1.65
CA TYR A 436 15.72 -7.33 -2.99
C TYR A 436 16.53 -6.51 -4.01
N GLU A 437 17.13 -5.40 -3.54
CA GLU A 437 17.94 -4.47 -4.33
C GLU A 437 19.25 -5.08 -4.81
N ALA A 438 19.74 -6.14 -4.14
CA ALA A 438 21.00 -6.77 -4.47
C ALA A 438 20.93 -7.64 -5.74
N MET A 439 19.74 -8.13 -6.10
CA MET A 439 19.58 -9.21 -7.08
C MET A 439 19.10 -8.76 -8.47
N CYS A 440 18.87 -7.46 -8.68
CA CYS A 440 18.44 -6.94 -9.98
C CYS A 440 19.57 -6.15 -10.67
N TYR A 441 19.71 -6.29 -11.99
CA TYR A 441 20.67 -5.50 -12.80
C TYR A 441 22.12 -5.62 -12.34
N ILE A 442 22.53 -6.84 -11.95
CA ILE A 442 23.87 -7.09 -11.42
C ILE A 442 24.95 -6.83 -12.48
N GLY A 443 25.95 -6.02 -12.10
CA GLY A 443 27.11 -5.71 -12.93
C GLY A 443 28.27 -6.71 -12.89
N VAL A 444 28.22 -7.73 -12.03
CA VAL A 444 29.29 -8.75 -11.90
C VAL A 444 29.04 -9.98 -12.77
N SER A 445 30.10 -10.69 -13.14
CA SER A 445 30.00 -11.90 -13.96
C SER A 445 29.69 -13.16 -13.18
N GLU A 446 29.98 -13.21 -11.89
CA GLU A 446 29.75 -14.39 -11.06
C GLU A 446 29.20 -13.96 -9.70
N ILE A 447 28.29 -14.76 -9.15
CA ILE A 447 27.82 -14.60 -7.78
C ILE A 447 27.94 -15.92 -7.02
N CYS A 448 28.47 -15.85 -5.80
CA CYS A 448 28.62 -17.00 -4.92
C CYS A 448 27.97 -16.71 -3.56
N ILE A 449 26.97 -17.50 -3.21
CA ILE A 449 26.17 -17.38 -2.00
C ILE A 449 26.59 -18.50 -1.04
N PRO A 450 27.16 -18.17 0.14
CA PRO A 450 27.70 -19.15 1.08
C PRO A 450 26.60 -19.88 1.87
N THR A 451 27.01 -20.87 2.66
CA THR A 451 26.11 -21.65 3.52
C THR A 451 25.51 -20.88 4.69
N SER A 452 26.05 -19.70 5.01
CA SER A 452 25.58 -18.84 6.09
C SER A 452 24.27 -18.13 5.78
N VAL A 453 23.96 -17.94 4.49
CA VAL A 453 22.72 -17.30 4.03
C VAL A 453 21.55 -18.26 4.22
N THR A 454 20.45 -17.76 4.77
CA THR A 454 19.22 -18.54 5.02
C THR A 454 18.01 -18.00 4.25
N PHE A 455 18.10 -16.78 3.73
CA PHE A 455 16.98 -16.11 3.06
C PHE A 455 17.46 -15.24 1.89
N ILE A 456 16.79 -15.35 0.74
CA ILE A 456 16.98 -14.48 -0.42
C ILE A 456 15.61 -13.90 -0.78
N SER A 457 15.49 -12.58 -0.68
CA SER A 457 14.20 -11.87 -0.78
C SER A 457 13.66 -11.74 -2.21
N TRP A 458 14.53 -11.80 -3.23
CA TRP A 458 14.15 -11.59 -4.63
C TRP A 458 15.05 -12.34 -5.58
N ASN A 459 14.54 -12.63 -6.78
CA ASN A 459 15.24 -13.38 -7.81
C ASN A 459 16.26 -12.55 -8.60
N PHE A 460 17.21 -13.24 -9.23
CA PHE A 460 18.12 -12.62 -10.18
C PHE A 460 17.34 -12.16 -11.41
N THR A 461 17.20 -10.87 -11.63
CA THR A 461 16.41 -10.36 -12.78
C THR A 461 17.20 -9.34 -13.59
N TYR A 462 17.18 -9.49 -14.92
CA TYR A 462 17.85 -8.57 -15.87
C TYR A 462 19.35 -8.40 -15.59
N CYS A 463 20.01 -9.48 -15.19
CA CYS A 463 21.45 -9.50 -14.88
C CYS A 463 22.28 -9.82 -16.14
N ASP A 464 22.40 -8.85 -17.04
CA ASP A 464 22.99 -9.04 -18.37
C ASP A 464 24.51 -9.29 -18.37
N ASN A 465 25.21 -9.15 -17.25
CA ASN A 465 26.63 -9.51 -17.15
C ASN A 465 26.87 -10.85 -16.47
N LEU A 466 25.85 -11.39 -15.79
CA LEU A 466 25.96 -12.54 -14.92
C LEU A 466 26.07 -13.82 -15.74
N LYS A 467 27.20 -14.52 -15.61
CA LYS A 467 27.52 -15.78 -16.28
C LYS A 467 27.40 -16.99 -15.36
N LYS A 468 27.61 -16.81 -14.05
CA LYS A 468 27.59 -17.92 -13.09
C LYS A 468 26.88 -17.58 -11.80
N ILE A 469 25.98 -18.47 -11.36
CA ILE A 469 25.37 -18.44 -10.03
C ILE A 469 25.81 -19.66 -9.24
N THR A 470 26.30 -19.46 -8.02
CA THR A 470 26.61 -20.55 -7.08
C THR A 470 25.88 -20.31 -5.76
N ILE A 471 25.03 -21.25 -5.33
CA ILE A 471 24.29 -21.20 -4.07
C ILE A 471 24.64 -22.42 -3.25
N LEU A 472 25.40 -22.22 -2.16
CA LEU A 472 25.96 -23.30 -1.36
C LEU A 472 25.11 -23.71 -0.15
N GLY A 473 24.13 -22.88 0.26
CA GLY A 473 23.37 -23.08 1.50
C GLY A 473 22.28 -24.13 1.44
N ASN A 474 22.20 -25.00 2.45
CA ASN A 474 21.33 -26.17 2.45
C ASN A 474 19.85 -25.87 2.74
N ASN A 475 19.58 -24.79 3.48
CA ASN A 475 18.24 -24.40 3.97
C ASN A 475 17.91 -22.96 3.58
N VAL A 476 18.34 -22.53 2.39
CA VAL A 476 18.05 -21.19 1.89
C VAL A 476 16.60 -21.18 1.41
N ILE A 477 15.80 -20.24 1.91
CA ILE A 477 14.52 -19.91 1.28
C ILE A 477 14.86 -19.14 0.01
N LEU A 478 14.66 -19.79 -1.14
CA LEU A 478 14.93 -19.22 -2.45
C LEU A 478 13.70 -18.45 -2.98
N PRO A 479 13.92 -17.39 -3.76
CA PRO A 479 12.89 -16.75 -4.56
C PRO A 479 12.50 -17.65 -5.73
N GLU A 480 11.33 -17.40 -6.29
CA GLU A 480 10.76 -18.25 -7.33
C GLU A 480 10.33 -17.39 -8.52
N PRO A 481 10.97 -17.54 -9.70
CA PRO A 481 12.12 -18.42 -10.01
C PRO A 481 13.46 -17.93 -9.41
N ILE A 482 14.55 -18.70 -9.45
CA ILE A 482 15.90 -18.26 -8.99
C ILE A 482 16.44 -17.13 -9.87
N ALA A 483 16.37 -17.26 -11.20
CA ALA A 483 16.75 -16.20 -12.13
C ALA A 483 15.75 -16.03 -13.28
N SER A 484 15.65 -14.81 -13.81
CA SER A 484 14.75 -14.41 -14.89
C SER A 484 15.39 -13.38 -15.81
N TYR A 485 15.29 -13.56 -17.12
CA TYR A 485 15.84 -12.62 -18.11
C TYR A 485 17.34 -12.38 -17.87
N CYS A 486 18.11 -13.45 -17.67
CA CYS A 486 19.56 -13.39 -17.47
C CYS A 486 20.25 -14.01 -18.69
N ASP A 487 20.24 -13.28 -19.81
CA ASP A 487 20.60 -13.81 -21.13
C ASP A 487 22.09 -14.21 -21.28
N GLN A 488 22.95 -13.76 -20.37
CA GLN A 488 24.36 -14.16 -20.32
C GLN A 488 24.65 -15.28 -19.32
N LEU A 489 23.65 -15.75 -18.57
CA LEU A 489 23.85 -16.81 -17.59
C LEU A 489 24.22 -18.10 -18.30
N GLU A 490 25.36 -18.68 -17.94
CA GLU A 490 25.97 -19.83 -18.60
C GLU A 490 25.94 -21.08 -17.71
N GLU A 491 26.13 -20.91 -16.40
CA GLU A 491 26.24 -21.99 -15.43
C GLU A 491 25.51 -21.65 -14.11
N ALA A 492 24.79 -22.61 -13.55
CA ALA A 492 24.22 -22.50 -12.21
C ALA A 492 24.60 -23.71 -11.34
N ILE A 493 25.05 -23.46 -10.11
CA ILE A 493 25.38 -24.48 -9.11
C ILE A 493 24.47 -24.26 -7.90
N ILE A 494 23.57 -25.21 -7.62
CA ILE A 494 22.51 -25.09 -6.62
C ILE A 494 22.62 -26.26 -5.63
N TYR A 495 23.11 -25.99 -4.42
CA TYR A 495 23.30 -27.00 -3.37
C TYR A 495 22.24 -26.98 -2.28
N THR A 496 21.20 -26.17 -2.44
CA THR A 496 20.11 -26.09 -1.48
C THR A 496 19.14 -27.26 -1.63
N ASN A 497 18.43 -27.61 -0.56
CA ASN A 497 17.38 -28.64 -0.58
C ASN A 497 16.10 -28.09 -1.24
N CYS A 498 16.17 -27.63 -2.48
CA CYS A 498 15.03 -27.19 -3.27
C CYS A 498 14.16 -28.41 -3.62
N GLY A 499 13.01 -28.54 -2.96
CA GLY A 499 11.93 -29.38 -3.50
C GLY A 499 11.29 -28.61 -4.64
N GLY A 500 11.06 -29.28 -5.78
CA GLY A 500 10.61 -28.66 -7.03
C GLY A 500 11.63 -27.62 -7.54
N VAL A 501 12.21 -27.85 -8.70
CA VAL A 501 13.37 -27.06 -9.12
C VAL A 501 12.90 -25.69 -9.64
N ARG A 502 12.57 -24.68 -8.81
CA ARG A 502 11.94 -23.41 -9.26
C ARG A 502 12.95 -22.42 -9.91
N ASN A 503 13.47 -22.72 -11.10
CA ASN A 503 14.84 -22.31 -11.44
C ASN A 503 15.04 -21.08 -12.30
N PHE A 504 14.68 -21.13 -13.58
CA PHE A 504 15.26 -20.22 -14.57
C PHE A 504 14.21 -19.88 -15.61
N ARG A 505 14.06 -18.59 -15.92
CA ARG A 505 13.16 -18.11 -16.96
C ARG A 505 13.92 -17.22 -17.93
N ARG A 506 13.86 -17.47 -19.24
CA ARG A 506 14.54 -16.62 -20.24
C ARG A 506 16.02 -16.44 -19.91
N CYS A 507 16.73 -17.56 -19.79
CA CYS A 507 18.18 -17.60 -19.59
C CYS A 507 18.80 -18.37 -20.75
N ASP A 508 18.73 -17.80 -21.96
CA ASP A 508 18.96 -18.54 -23.20
C ASP A 508 20.36 -19.13 -23.38
N LYS A 509 21.38 -18.59 -22.70
CA LYS A 509 22.75 -19.12 -22.73
C LYS A 509 23.06 -20.16 -21.64
N LEU A 510 22.09 -20.46 -20.78
CA LEU A 510 22.30 -21.38 -19.65
C LEU A 510 22.52 -22.78 -20.22
N ARG A 511 23.75 -23.28 -20.13
CA ARG A 511 24.16 -24.58 -20.72
C ARG A 511 24.24 -25.70 -19.71
N LYS A 512 24.51 -25.35 -18.44
CA LYS A 512 24.83 -26.32 -17.38
C LYS A 512 24.18 -25.92 -16.06
N ILE A 513 23.53 -26.88 -15.42
CA ILE A 513 23.06 -26.76 -14.04
C ILE A 513 23.62 -27.91 -13.21
N THR A 514 24.16 -27.61 -12.04
CA THR A 514 24.68 -28.60 -11.10
C THR A 514 23.85 -28.57 -9.82
N PHE A 515 23.28 -29.71 -9.45
CA PHE A 515 22.59 -29.90 -8.18
C PHE A 515 23.41 -30.80 -7.26
N ARG A 516 23.37 -30.52 -5.96
CA ARG A 516 24.01 -31.41 -4.97
C ARG A 516 23.29 -32.77 -4.91
N THR A 517 21.97 -32.75 -4.87
CA THR A 517 21.11 -33.94 -4.83
C THR A 517 20.06 -33.83 -5.91
N LEU A 518 19.48 -34.96 -6.32
CA LEU A 518 18.41 -34.95 -7.30
C LEU A 518 17.25 -34.04 -6.81
N PRO A 519 16.78 -33.11 -7.64
CA PRO A 519 15.60 -32.33 -7.31
C PRO A 519 14.35 -33.21 -7.33
N THR A 520 13.59 -33.19 -6.24
CA THR A 520 12.42 -34.06 -6.04
C THR A 520 11.20 -33.24 -5.62
N ILE A 521 10.01 -33.77 -5.87
CA ILE A 521 8.73 -33.16 -5.49
C ILE A 521 8.37 -33.62 -4.08
N LYS A 522 8.22 -32.68 -3.14
CA LYS A 522 7.83 -32.96 -1.75
C LYS A 522 6.32 -32.85 -1.56
N GLU A 523 5.73 -33.76 -0.78
CA GLU A 523 4.26 -33.90 -0.57
C GLU A 523 3.52 -32.65 -0.06
N ASN A 524 4.23 -31.65 0.49
CA ASN A 524 3.63 -30.44 1.08
C ASN A 524 3.71 -29.18 0.20
N GLU A 525 4.32 -29.26 -0.98
CA GLU A 525 4.46 -28.11 -1.88
C GLU A 525 3.19 -27.93 -2.73
N LYS A 526 2.25 -27.14 -2.19
CA LYS A 526 1.14 -26.63 -2.99
C LYS A 526 1.69 -25.73 -4.09
N GLN A 527 1.55 -26.18 -5.34
CA GLN A 527 1.85 -25.47 -6.59
C GLN A 527 3.35 -25.43 -6.96
N THR A 528 3.74 -26.38 -7.81
CA THR A 528 5.00 -26.35 -8.55
C THR A 528 4.82 -25.51 -9.82
N GLN A 529 4.96 -24.19 -9.70
CA GLN A 529 5.18 -23.35 -10.88
C GLN A 529 6.64 -23.48 -11.33
N ASN A 530 6.77 -23.73 -12.64
CA ASN A 530 7.92 -23.72 -13.56
C ASN A 530 9.29 -24.13 -13.03
N GLU A 531 9.83 -25.20 -13.62
CA GLU A 531 11.20 -25.60 -13.28
C GLU A 531 12.28 -24.92 -14.12
N ILE A 532 12.14 -24.91 -15.45
CA ILE A 532 13.02 -24.19 -16.37
C ILE A 532 12.15 -23.75 -17.56
N GLU A 533 12.03 -22.44 -17.77
CA GLU A 533 11.25 -21.82 -18.83
C GLU A 533 12.20 -21.00 -19.71
N GLU A 534 12.03 -21.05 -21.02
CA GLU A 534 12.76 -20.18 -21.95
C GLU A 534 14.32 -20.21 -21.78
N CYS A 535 14.94 -21.35 -21.45
CA CYS A 535 16.40 -21.58 -21.44
C CYS A 535 16.88 -22.56 -22.55
N SER A 536 17.00 -22.09 -23.79
CA SER A 536 17.07 -22.95 -24.99
C SER A 536 18.40 -23.70 -25.18
N SER A 537 19.47 -23.21 -24.55
CA SER A 537 20.81 -23.79 -24.65
C SER A 537 21.14 -24.85 -23.59
N LEU A 538 20.20 -25.20 -22.70
CA LEU A 538 20.48 -26.13 -21.61
C LEU A 538 20.73 -27.55 -22.14
N LYS A 539 21.94 -28.06 -21.88
CA LYS A 539 22.41 -29.36 -22.41
C LYS A 539 22.91 -30.32 -21.34
N GLU A 540 23.28 -29.81 -20.17
CA GLU A 540 23.91 -30.59 -19.11
C GLU A 540 23.23 -30.31 -17.76
N ILE A 541 22.74 -31.36 -17.11
CA ILE A 541 22.34 -31.33 -15.69
C ILE A 541 23.22 -32.33 -14.96
N VAL A 542 23.93 -31.87 -13.93
CA VAL A 542 24.83 -32.69 -13.12
C VAL A 542 24.23 -32.87 -11.74
N ILE A 543 24.18 -34.12 -11.25
CA ILE A 543 23.80 -34.44 -9.88
C ILE A 543 25.03 -34.98 -9.15
N GLU A 544 25.56 -34.23 -8.19
CA GLU A 544 26.83 -34.61 -7.51
C GLU A 544 26.68 -35.84 -6.62
N ASN A 545 25.59 -35.92 -5.84
CA ASN A 545 25.28 -37.06 -5.00
C ASN A 545 24.18 -37.92 -5.65
N SER A 546 24.48 -38.48 -6.82
CA SER A 546 23.57 -39.40 -7.52
C SER A 546 23.30 -40.68 -6.71
N PRO A 547 22.08 -41.27 -6.78
CA PRO A 547 21.77 -42.56 -6.15
C PRO A 547 22.73 -43.66 -6.62
N LYS A 548 23.37 -44.37 -5.68
CA LYS A 548 24.39 -45.39 -5.99
C LYS A 548 23.81 -46.68 -6.58
N ASP A 549 22.55 -46.97 -6.30
CA ASP A 549 21.83 -48.14 -6.82
C ASP A 549 21.18 -47.89 -8.19
N GLY A 550 21.25 -46.64 -8.69
CA GLY A 550 20.63 -46.23 -9.94
C GLY A 550 19.10 -46.14 -9.88
N ILE A 551 18.50 -46.14 -8.68
CA ILE A 551 17.04 -46.12 -8.49
C ILE A 551 16.62 -44.81 -7.81
N ILE A 552 15.63 -44.14 -8.39
CA ILE A 552 15.00 -42.92 -7.85
C ILE A 552 13.63 -43.30 -7.30
N HIS A 553 13.47 -43.19 -5.98
CA HIS A 553 12.23 -43.58 -5.29
C HIS A 553 11.26 -42.42 -5.14
N GLU A 554 11.78 -41.20 -5.11
CA GLU A 554 11.05 -39.96 -4.97
C GLU A 554 10.37 -39.55 -6.27
N SER A 555 9.32 -38.75 -6.14
CA SER A 555 8.63 -38.17 -7.29
C SER A 555 9.46 -37.04 -7.90
N VAL A 556 9.45 -36.94 -9.23
CA VAL A 556 10.16 -35.94 -10.03
C VAL A 556 9.23 -35.35 -11.08
N THR A 557 9.62 -34.24 -11.69
CA THR A 557 8.95 -33.71 -12.87
C THR A 557 9.28 -34.51 -14.12
N TYR A 558 8.45 -34.39 -15.16
CA TYR A 558 8.73 -35.00 -16.46
C TYR A 558 9.99 -34.42 -17.11
N PHE A 559 10.35 -33.16 -16.85
CA PHE A 559 11.58 -32.52 -17.30
C PHE A 559 12.82 -33.27 -16.78
N ILE A 560 12.90 -33.47 -15.45
CA ILE A 560 13.99 -34.22 -14.82
C ILE A 560 13.98 -35.67 -15.29
N TYR A 561 12.80 -36.31 -15.34
CA TYR A 561 12.68 -37.66 -15.87
C TYR A 561 13.20 -37.76 -17.32
N ASN A 562 12.81 -36.84 -18.20
CA ASN A 562 13.17 -36.90 -19.61
C ASN A 562 14.68 -36.73 -19.83
N PHE A 563 15.34 -35.94 -18.99
CA PHE A 563 16.80 -35.78 -19.01
C PHE A 563 17.52 -37.06 -18.57
N PHE A 564 17.00 -37.74 -17.55
CA PHE A 564 17.69 -38.83 -16.84
C PHE A 564 17.12 -40.25 -17.09
N LYS A 565 16.08 -40.40 -17.91
CA LYS A 565 15.38 -41.69 -18.16
C LYS A 565 16.27 -42.82 -18.68
N ASN A 566 17.40 -42.49 -19.29
CA ASN A 566 18.37 -43.48 -19.79
C ASN A 566 19.45 -43.83 -18.76
N GLU A 567 19.57 -43.05 -17.68
CA GLU A 567 20.61 -43.20 -16.65
C GLU A 567 20.06 -43.83 -15.37
N PHE A 568 18.80 -43.54 -15.02
CA PHE A 568 18.19 -43.99 -13.77
C PHE A 568 16.86 -44.70 -13.99
N LYS A 569 16.54 -45.60 -13.06
CA LYS A 569 15.22 -46.21 -12.96
C LYS A 569 14.34 -45.41 -11.99
N PHE A 570 13.19 -44.95 -12.47
CA PHE A 570 12.23 -44.19 -11.66
C PHE A 570 11.14 -45.11 -11.09
N VAL A 571 10.99 -45.09 -9.77
CA VAL A 571 9.93 -45.80 -9.02
C VAL A 571 8.87 -44.81 -8.50
N GLY A 572 9.29 -43.59 -8.14
CA GLY A 572 8.39 -42.50 -7.75
C GLY A 572 7.55 -41.97 -8.91
N ASP A 573 6.68 -41.00 -8.63
CA ASP A 573 5.85 -40.38 -9.67
C ASP A 573 6.65 -39.52 -10.63
N VAL A 574 6.32 -39.59 -11.92
CA VAL A 574 6.74 -38.65 -12.95
C VAL A 574 5.58 -37.69 -13.18
N VAL A 575 5.72 -36.47 -12.66
CA VAL A 575 4.65 -35.47 -12.61
C VAL A 575 4.80 -34.49 -13.77
N PHE A 576 3.75 -34.37 -14.57
CA PHE A 576 3.66 -33.40 -15.65
C PHE A 576 3.16 -32.05 -15.14
N VAL A 577 3.91 -30.97 -15.35
CA VAL A 577 3.65 -29.62 -14.79
C VAL A 577 3.61 -28.54 -15.88
N LYS A 578 3.04 -27.37 -15.55
CA LYS A 578 2.68 -26.29 -16.50
C LYS A 578 3.81 -25.81 -17.44
N SER A 579 5.09 -25.88 -17.06
CA SER A 579 6.20 -25.44 -17.93
C SER A 579 6.64 -26.45 -18.99
N GLU A 580 6.21 -27.71 -18.91
CA GLU A 580 6.66 -28.79 -19.80
C GLU A 580 5.88 -28.86 -21.11
N THR A 581 4.84 -28.03 -21.26
CA THR A 581 4.24 -27.73 -22.56
C THR A 581 5.21 -26.85 -23.36
N ILE A 582 6.15 -27.48 -24.07
CA ILE A 582 7.11 -26.91 -25.05
C ILE A 582 6.45 -25.73 -25.82
N TRP A 583 6.99 -24.50 -25.84
CA TRP A 583 8.20 -24.09 -26.57
C TRP A 583 8.17 -24.32 -28.08
N ASN A 584 7.05 -24.02 -28.72
CA ASN A 584 7.14 -23.39 -30.04
C ASN A 584 6.86 -21.91 -29.83
N GLU A 585 7.91 -21.10 -29.84
CA GLU A 585 7.81 -19.71 -30.31
C GLU A 585 7.49 -19.74 -31.82
N GLN A 586 6.24 -20.06 -32.11
CA GLN A 586 5.48 -19.28 -33.05
C GLN A 586 4.21 -18.90 -32.31
N GLU A 587 3.99 -17.61 -32.13
CA GLU A 587 2.65 -17.04 -32.01
C GLU A 587 1.83 -17.53 -33.22
N ASP A 588 1.28 -18.76 -33.21
CA ASP A 588 0.19 -19.20 -34.10
C ASP A 588 -0.24 -20.68 -34.01
N ASP A 589 0.12 -21.48 -33.00
CA ASP A 589 -0.34 -22.88 -33.05
C ASP A 589 -1.81 -23.04 -32.63
N GLN A 590 -2.66 -23.01 -33.65
CA GLN A 590 -4.00 -23.57 -33.73
C GLN A 590 -3.99 -25.10 -33.50
N SER A 591 -3.21 -25.64 -32.54
CA SER A 591 -3.24 -27.07 -32.25
C SER A 591 -4.55 -27.43 -31.56
N VAL A 592 -5.45 -27.96 -32.37
CA VAL A 592 -6.69 -28.63 -31.96
C VAL A 592 -6.36 -29.79 -31.00
N GLU A 593 -5.16 -30.37 -31.03
CA GLU A 593 -4.81 -31.60 -30.31
C GLU A 593 -3.47 -31.51 -29.58
N TYR A 594 -3.42 -32.03 -28.34
CA TYR A 594 -2.20 -32.12 -27.52
C TYR A 594 -2.01 -33.52 -26.94
N GLU A 595 -0.83 -34.12 -27.15
CA GLU A 595 -0.46 -35.43 -26.61
C GLU A 595 0.43 -35.29 -25.37
N ILE A 596 0.00 -35.85 -24.24
CA ILE A 596 0.82 -35.89 -23.02
C ILE A 596 1.96 -36.90 -23.22
N PRO A 597 3.22 -36.54 -22.87
CA PRO A 597 4.35 -37.41 -23.13
C PRO A 597 4.30 -38.78 -22.43
N GLU A 598 4.76 -39.81 -23.12
CA GLU A 598 4.92 -41.16 -22.55
C GLU A 598 5.88 -41.17 -21.34
N GLY A 599 5.54 -41.96 -20.32
CA GLY A 599 6.30 -42.05 -19.07
C GLY A 599 5.77 -41.15 -17.95
N VAL A 600 4.90 -40.18 -18.25
CA VAL A 600 4.16 -39.41 -17.23
C VAL A 600 3.25 -40.32 -16.43
N THR A 601 3.30 -40.24 -15.10
CA THR A 601 2.40 -40.99 -14.20
C THR A 601 1.36 -40.10 -13.52
N VAL A 602 1.62 -38.80 -13.36
CA VAL A 602 0.70 -37.84 -12.74
C VAL A 602 0.57 -36.60 -13.60
N ILE A 603 -0.65 -36.14 -13.87
CA ILE A 603 -0.90 -34.80 -14.42
C ILE A 603 -1.11 -33.85 -13.24
N GLY A 604 -0.20 -32.91 -13.07
CA GLY A 604 -0.16 -31.98 -11.95
C GLY A 604 -1.30 -30.94 -11.96
N SER A 605 -1.52 -30.32 -10.81
CA SER A 605 -2.51 -29.23 -10.68
C SER A 605 -2.13 -28.08 -11.61
N HIS A 606 -3.09 -27.54 -12.36
CA HIS A 606 -2.87 -26.46 -13.33
C HIS A 606 -1.87 -26.77 -14.47
N ALA A 607 -1.54 -28.05 -14.71
CA ALA A 607 -0.54 -28.42 -15.72
C ALA A 607 -0.90 -27.99 -17.15
N LEU A 608 -2.20 -27.89 -17.49
CA LEU A 608 -2.69 -27.56 -18.83
C LEU A 608 -3.74 -26.44 -18.80
N ASP A 609 -3.73 -25.58 -17.78
CA ASP A 609 -4.74 -24.53 -17.61
C ASP A 609 -4.63 -23.40 -18.65
N TYR A 610 -5.77 -22.75 -18.97
CA TYR A 610 -5.88 -21.64 -19.93
C TYR A 610 -5.37 -21.94 -21.35
N LYS A 611 -5.47 -23.20 -21.79
CA LYS A 611 -5.06 -23.61 -23.12
C LYS A 611 -6.26 -23.84 -24.04
N ASP A 612 -6.05 -23.52 -25.31
CA ASP A 612 -7.05 -23.56 -26.38
C ASP A 612 -7.14 -24.93 -27.09
N TYR A 613 -6.66 -26.00 -26.46
CA TYR A 613 -6.73 -27.36 -26.99
C TYR A 613 -8.19 -27.81 -27.17
N VAL A 614 -8.50 -28.49 -28.27
CA VAL A 614 -9.81 -29.12 -28.51
C VAL A 614 -9.82 -30.59 -28.06
N ARG A 615 -8.67 -31.26 -28.17
CA ARG A 615 -8.45 -32.67 -27.83
C ARG A 615 -7.16 -32.84 -27.04
N VAL A 616 -7.18 -33.64 -25.98
CA VAL A 616 -5.98 -34.04 -25.22
C VAL A 616 -5.89 -35.56 -25.16
N ILE A 617 -4.72 -36.12 -25.50
CA ILE A 617 -4.45 -37.56 -25.43
C ILE A 617 -3.58 -37.86 -24.21
N ILE A 618 -4.05 -38.76 -23.34
CA ILE A 618 -3.38 -39.18 -22.12
C ILE A 618 -2.74 -40.57 -22.31
N PRO A 619 -1.44 -40.75 -22.02
CA PRO A 619 -0.77 -42.03 -22.19
C PRO A 619 -1.16 -43.02 -21.09
N LYS A 620 -0.96 -44.32 -21.36
CA LYS A 620 -1.37 -45.40 -20.46
C LYS A 620 -0.64 -45.40 -19.11
N SER A 621 0.50 -44.72 -19.02
CA SER A 621 1.29 -44.62 -17.80
C SER A 621 0.66 -43.72 -16.74
N VAL A 622 -0.29 -42.83 -17.11
CA VAL A 622 -0.93 -41.92 -16.17
C VAL A 622 -1.86 -42.67 -15.23
N ARG A 623 -1.66 -42.46 -13.92
CA ARG A 623 -2.46 -43.05 -12.84
C ARG A 623 -3.22 -42.01 -12.01
N LEU A 624 -2.85 -40.73 -12.09
CA LEU A 624 -3.47 -39.65 -11.32
C LEU A 624 -3.58 -38.36 -12.13
N ILE A 625 -4.74 -37.70 -12.07
CA ILE A 625 -4.96 -36.34 -12.57
C ILE A 625 -5.39 -35.46 -11.40
N GLN A 626 -4.60 -34.43 -11.11
CA GLN A 626 -4.82 -33.54 -9.96
C GLN A 626 -5.84 -32.43 -10.24
N LYS A 627 -6.27 -31.76 -9.17
CA LYS A 627 -7.24 -30.66 -9.21
C LYS A 627 -6.81 -29.54 -10.18
N ASN A 628 -7.76 -29.01 -10.93
CA ASN A 628 -7.58 -27.92 -11.89
C ASN A 628 -6.53 -28.19 -12.99
N ALA A 629 -6.17 -29.45 -13.27
CA ALA A 629 -5.24 -29.80 -14.35
C ALA A 629 -5.63 -29.14 -15.69
N PHE A 630 -6.94 -29.02 -15.96
CA PHE A 630 -7.51 -28.43 -17.19
C PHE A 630 -8.39 -27.20 -16.89
N TYR A 631 -7.96 -26.33 -15.98
CA TYR A 631 -8.75 -25.15 -15.62
C TYR A 631 -8.85 -24.14 -16.76
N LYS A 632 -10.07 -23.67 -17.08
CA LYS A 632 -10.34 -22.67 -18.13
C LYS A 632 -9.82 -23.07 -19.53
N CYS A 633 -9.81 -24.36 -19.85
CA CYS A 633 -9.60 -24.84 -21.22
C CYS A 633 -10.94 -24.79 -21.99
N GLU A 634 -11.38 -23.59 -22.36
CA GLU A 634 -12.73 -23.34 -22.88
C GLU A 634 -13.04 -24.10 -24.18
N LYS A 635 -12.01 -24.32 -25.01
CA LYS A 635 -12.11 -25.04 -26.29
C LYS A 635 -12.02 -26.57 -26.15
N LEU A 636 -11.72 -27.10 -24.96
CA LEU A 636 -11.51 -28.54 -24.76
C LEU A 636 -12.83 -29.32 -24.88
N GLU A 637 -12.91 -30.13 -25.93
CA GLU A 637 -14.06 -30.99 -26.26
C GLU A 637 -13.84 -32.43 -25.81
N THR A 638 -12.63 -32.97 -25.99
CA THR A 638 -12.35 -34.39 -25.77
C THR A 638 -11.05 -34.64 -25.02
N ILE A 639 -11.07 -35.62 -24.11
CA ILE A 639 -9.88 -36.15 -23.44
C ILE A 639 -9.87 -37.66 -23.63
N GLU A 640 -8.83 -38.18 -24.27
CA GLU A 640 -8.70 -39.60 -24.61
C GLU A 640 -7.65 -40.29 -23.74
N GLY A 641 -7.75 -41.63 -23.64
CA GLY A 641 -6.77 -42.43 -22.91
C GLY A 641 -7.00 -42.54 -21.39
N ILE A 642 -8.03 -41.88 -20.83
CA ILE A 642 -8.43 -42.09 -19.43
C ILE A 642 -9.01 -43.50 -19.28
N THR A 643 -8.29 -44.36 -18.59
CA THR A 643 -8.75 -45.72 -18.24
C THR A 643 -9.45 -45.76 -16.88
N LYS A 644 -10.08 -46.88 -16.53
CA LYS A 644 -10.77 -47.05 -15.23
C LYS A 644 -9.82 -46.98 -14.03
N ASP A 645 -8.54 -47.21 -14.24
CA ASP A 645 -7.52 -47.27 -13.18
C ASP A 645 -6.91 -45.88 -12.88
N VAL A 646 -7.27 -44.85 -13.66
CA VAL A 646 -6.80 -43.48 -13.45
C VAL A 646 -7.62 -42.82 -12.33
N LYS A 647 -6.95 -42.39 -11.26
CA LYS A 647 -7.55 -41.60 -10.18
C LYS A 647 -7.71 -40.14 -10.62
N LEU A 648 -8.90 -39.58 -10.42
CA LEU A 648 -9.22 -38.19 -10.75
C LEU A 648 -9.52 -37.42 -9.45
N GLU A 649 -8.81 -36.32 -9.19
CA GLU A 649 -9.09 -35.46 -8.04
C GLU A 649 -10.33 -34.58 -8.26
N GLU A 650 -11.01 -34.20 -7.17
CA GLU A 650 -12.18 -33.33 -7.26
C GLU A 650 -11.81 -31.97 -7.87
N GLY A 651 -12.52 -31.59 -8.95
CA GLY A 651 -12.25 -30.37 -9.70
C GLY A 651 -11.06 -30.46 -10.66
N TRP A 652 -10.58 -31.67 -11.01
CA TRP A 652 -9.52 -31.87 -12.03
C TRP A 652 -9.84 -31.21 -13.38
N LEU A 653 -11.11 -31.23 -13.77
CA LEU A 653 -11.67 -30.54 -14.93
C LEU A 653 -12.59 -29.41 -14.43
N SER A 654 -12.19 -28.17 -14.64
CA SER A 654 -12.98 -26.97 -14.32
C SER A 654 -13.04 -26.06 -15.54
N LYS A 655 -14.15 -26.15 -16.27
CA LYS A 655 -14.42 -25.26 -17.41
C LYS A 655 -14.62 -23.82 -16.96
#